data_AF-A0A1H0EQ80-F1
#
_entry.id   AF-A0A1H0EQ80-F1
#
_cell.length_a   1.000
_cell.length_b   1.000
_cell.length_c   1.000
_cell.angle_alpha   90.00
_cell.angle_beta   90.00
_cell.angle_gamma   90.00
#
_symmetry.space_group_name_H-M   'P 1'
#
loop_
_entity.id
_entity.type
_entity.pdbx_description
1 polymer ?
#
loop_
_entity_poly.entity_id
_entity_poly.type
_entity_poly.pdbx_seq_one_letter_code
_entity_poly.pdbx_strand_id
1 'polypeptide(L)'
;MALTMAEVARDYETDGVPSSGPHKIKKNNLRGWGAWVEGLINAFVSAGGLIYSSRDGLYADLNKSAHAMAWVMGDAIADRNGIYEKIGASGTGSWFRLGDLPYSFIVASDAGAGTANAIQATTSIPVSGSALIWTSIFEANTTSPVTISFNGGSALTIKTNTGNNVAAGGLVAGMIVLGIVSGSTFRLISDQASSAIVAAAEAAQAAAEAAKLAAETAAATAVGATANKADRRVTLADMQSVSTSAFTSMIYSNGDWSLKNASDYTAAIAADTQNGMFIQSSFDATKVWVREHTGLIYVGWFGAAPGVTAGTNLLRIQAAINVAKALKTTLLFGYGTYSISSAAFVTDCSDIQIVGMGSGTVISVAHASAHIFVATGTNVITGLTIRDLRLTSSVTRTGTNAFISIDPMIQYSYFTNLVADNFNSFMWLKQYIQVQISGCKAYQMAAPPVATYGIKAGTKAATNQGANLYIRDIILRGNGSGSATATDWTTGLVMHDVEGIFTHGLDIADWDMNALGDPQTRLANCFFDSSFFDVTQRGPAFRFQGTGYKAEIEFCASWFASAGLSTGSPVLTGGAYGFSAIGTGDYGRIMFTGCRFLQNASNGVNIATSNFDGEFVGCNFYYNSVPDGGPAFISNTTGVAPNLRDSRFVANGGGTSPVSYSASSAGYVVSDITADGPLGLLGTPKRCDNIVASNSKVIASAATITLLPWGDFLTISGTTTISALSASTEDRVVSLLFQSALTLTHGANLVLKGAVNATVASGGIMTFLYNGSGNWREVSRNF
;
A
#
# COMPACT_ATOMS: atom_id res chain seq x y z
N MET A 1 68.78 17.80 8.03
CA MET A 1 67.63 18.15 7.17
C MET A 1 68.15 19.06 6.07
N ALA A 2 67.81 18.83 4.80
CA ALA A 2 68.25 19.71 3.71
C ALA A 2 67.58 21.09 3.88
N LEU A 3 68.34 22.17 3.72
CA LEU A 3 67.80 23.53 3.77
C LEU A 3 66.77 23.70 2.65
N THR A 4 65.67 24.39 2.95
CA THR A 4 64.63 24.75 1.98
C THR A 4 65.14 25.80 1.00
N MET A 5 64.52 25.91 -0.18
CA MET A 5 64.93 26.92 -1.17
C MET A 5 64.79 28.35 -0.63
N ALA A 6 63.79 28.59 0.23
CA ALA A 6 63.62 29.87 0.90
C ALA A 6 64.81 30.22 1.82
N GLU A 7 65.35 29.24 2.56
CA GLU A 7 66.54 29.43 3.39
C GLU A 7 67.82 29.56 2.55
N VAL A 8 67.91 28.87 1.42
CA VAL A 8 69.09 28.91 0.52
C VAL A 8 69.16 30.21 -0.27
N ALA A 9 68.01 30.76 -0.69
CA ALA A 9 67.90 31.92 -1.58
C ALA A 9 67.32 33.17 -0.91
N ARG A 10 67.35 33.23 0.42
CA ARG A 10 66.91 34.41 1.19
C ARG A 10 67.54 35.69 0.65
N ASP A 11 66.80 36.80 0.73
CA ASP A 11 67.24 38.08 0.17
C ASP A 11 68.40 38.72 0.98
N TYR A 12 68.55 38.36 2.26
CA TYR A 12 69.42 39.03 3.23
C TYR A 12 70.43 38.09 3.94
N GLU A 13 71.61 38.58 4.34
CA GLU A 13 72.63 37.76 5.05
C GLU A 13 72.23 37.31 6.47
N THR A 14 71.27 38.00 7.08
CA THR A 14 70.64 37.61 8.33
C THR A 14 69.14 37.53 8.09
N ASP A 15 68.55 36.41 8.46
CA ASP A 15 67.14 36.16 8.19
C ASP A 15 66.26 37.21 8.87
N GLY A 16 65.30 37.77 8.12
CA GLY A 16 64.41 38.83 8.59
C GLY A 16 65.04 40.21 8.84
N VAL A 17 66.31 40.45 8.48
CA VAL A 17 66.97 41.76 8.70
C VAL A 17 67.25 42.48 7.36
N PRO A 18 66.45 43.50 6.98
CA PRO A 18 66.46 44.12 5.65
C PRO A 18 67.76 44.83 5.24
N SER A 19 68.68 45.08 6.19
CA SER A 19 69.92 45.84 5.96
C SER A 19 71.20 45.01 6.09
N SER A 20 71.11 43.69 6.29
CA SER A 20 72.29 42.82 6.45
C SER A 20 73.08 42.59 5.14
N GLY A 21 72.70 43.26 4.05
CA GLY A 21 73.37 43.21 2.76
C GLY A 21 72.77 42.16 1.81
N PRO A 22 73.10 42.23 0.51
CA PRO A 22 72.59 41.30 -0.50
C PRO A 22 73.17 39.89 -0.27
N HIS A 23 72.29 38.90 -0.08
CA HIS A 23 72.74 37.53 0.19
C HIS A 23 73.31 36.86 -1.06
N LYS A 24 74.59 36.47 -1.00
CA LYS A 24 75.19 35.62 -2.03
C LYS A 24 74.97 34.15 -1.68
N ILE A 25 74.17 33.46 -2.51
CA ILE A 25 73.87 32.04 -2.35
C ILE A 25 75.17 31.21 -2.34
N LYS A 26 75.40 30.47 -1.25
CA LYS A 26 76.53 29.52 -1.18
C LYS A 26 76.26 28.35 -2.12
N LYS A 27 77.12 28.18 -3.14
CA LYS A 27 77.02 27.10 -4.14
C LYS A 27 76.87 25.70 -3.55
N ASN A 28 77.44 25.43 -2.36
CA ASN A 28 77.32 24.13 -1.70
C ASN A 28 75.89 23.83 -1.23
N ASN A 29 75.18 24.83 -0.69
CA ASN A 29 73.81 24.66 -0.19
C ASN A 29 72.83 24.50 -1.36
N LEU A 30 73.04 25.26 -2.44
CA LEU A 30 72.25 25.13 -3.67
C LEU A 30 72.42 23.72 -4.29
N ARG A 31 73.65 23.19 -4.34
CA ARG A 31 73.89 21.81 -4.79
C ARG A 31 73.25 20.78 -3.87
N GLY A 32 73.26 20.98 -2.55
CA GLY A 32 72.60 20.11 -1.59
C GLY A 32 71.08 20.06 -1.77
N TRP A 33 70.45 21.22 -2.00
CA TRP A 33 69.01 21.29 -2.32
C TRP A 33 68.70 20.67 -3.69
N GLY A 34 69.51 20.96 -4.71
CA GLY A 34 69.36 20.38 -6.05
C GLY A 34 69.43 18.85 -6.03
N ALA A 35 70.40 18.27 -5.32
CA ALA A 35 70.52 16.82 -5.18
C ALA A 35 69.32 16.18 -4.46
N TRP A 36 68.70 16.87 -3.50
CA TRP A 36 67.48 16.41 -2.84
C TRP A 36 66.27 16.41 -3.78
N VAL A 37 66.10 17.47 -4.60
CA VAL A 37 65.05 17.55 -5.62
C VAL A 37 65.27 16.49 -6.71
N GLU A 38 66.50 16.34 -7.20
CA GLU A 38 66.86 15.29 -8.18
C GLU A 38 66.64 13.88 -7.60
N GLY A 39 66.88 13.68 -6.31
CA GLY A 39 66.56 12.44 -5.60
C GLY A 39 65.06 12.14 -5.55
N LEU A 40 64.23 13.15 -5.29
CA LEU A 40 62.76 13.06 -5.32
C LEU A 40 62.24 12.77 -6.73
N ILE A 41 62.78 13.46 -7.74
CA ILE A 41 62.44 13.22 -9.16
C ILE A 41 62.86 11.80 -9.56
N ASN A 42 64.06 11.36 -9.21
CA ASN A 42 64.52 10.00 -9.48
C ASN A 42 63.67 8.95 -8.75
N ALA A 43 63.21 9.20 -7.52
CA ALA A 43 62.29 8.31 -6.81
C ALA A 43 60.93 8.20 -7.53
N PHE A 44 60.41 9.31 -8.06
CA PHE A 44 59.17 9.32 -8.85
C PHE A 44 59.31 8.61 -10.20
N VAL A 45 60.43 8.83 -10.91
CA VAL A 45 60.67 8.29 -12.26
C VAL A 45 61.12 6.82 -12.22
N SER A 46 61.75 6.36 -11.14
CA SER A 46 62.21 4.96 -11.00
C SER A 46 61.15 3.99 -10.47
N ALA A 47 60.10 4.48 -9.78
CA ALA A 47 59.08 3.64 -9.14
C ALA A 47 57.63 3.93 -9.57
N GLY A 48 57.36 4.99 -10.34
CA GLY A 48 56.02 5.34 -10.80
C GLY A 48 55.62 4.68 -12.12
N GLY A 49 54.70 3.71 -12.08
CA GLY A 49 53.90 3.29 -13.24
C GLY A 49 54.62 2.50 -14.34
N LEU A 50 55.42 1.48 -13.99
CA LEU A 50 56.08 0.62 -14.97
C LEU A 50 55.07 -0.28 -15.70
N ILE A 51 55.01 -0.18 -17.03
CA ILE A 51 54.13 -0.99 -17.89
C ILE A 51 54.97 -1.73 -18.92
N TYR A 52 54.78 -3.04 -19.05
CA TYR A 52 55.46 -3.90 -20.01
C TYR A 52 54.44 -4.58 -20.93
N SER A 53 54.84 -4.77 -22.19
CA SER A 53 54.04 -5.49 -23.19
C SER A 53 54.18 -7.01 -23.10
N SER A 54 55.18 -7.56 -22.40
CA SER A 54 55.31 -9.01 -22.17
C SER A 54 56.00 -9.30 -20.85
N ARG A 55 55.71 -10.46 -20.25
CA ARG A 55 56.34 -10.90 -19.00
C ARG A 55 57.82 -11.17 -19.21
N ASP A 56 58.20 -11.71 -20.36
CA ASP A 56 59.61 -12.03 -20.63
C ASP A 56 60.44 -10.73 -20.75
N GLY A 57 59.85 -9.65 -21.30
CA GLY A 57 60.45 -8.31 -21.29
C GLY A 57 60.58 -7.71 -19.88
N LEU A 58 59.58 -7.90 -19.01
CA LEU A 58 59.68 -7.54 -17.60
C LEU A 58 60.81 -8.33 -16.91
N TYR A 59 60.89 -9.63 -17.13
CA TYR A 59 61.82 -10.53 -16.43
C TYR A 59 63.28 -10.27 -16.84
N ALA A 60 63.51 -9.75 -18.05
CA ALA A 60 64.82 -9.30 -18.50
C ALA A 60 65.26 -7.96 -17.83
N ASP A 61 64.31 -7.13 -17.37
CA ASP A 61 64.60 -5.83 -16.76
C ASP A 61 64.75 -5.95 -15.24
N LEU A 62 65.95 -6.37 -14.81
CA LEU A 62 66.30 -6.47 -13.38
C LEU A 62 66.86 -5.17 -12.79
N ASN A 63 67.00 -4.12 -13.60
CA ASN A 63 67.62 -2.85 -13.19
C ASN A 63 66.66 -1.93 -12.40
N LYS A 64 65.64 -2.50 -11.76
CA LYS A 64 64.71 -1.80 -10.87
C LYS A 64 65.04 -2.07 -9.41
N SER A 65 64.78 -1.10 -8.55
CA SER A 65 64.90 -1.27 -7.10
C SER A 65 63.98 -2.38 -6.58
N ALA A 66 64.34 -2.95 -5.42
CA ALA A 66 63.43 -3.86 -4.71
C ALA A 66 62.09 -3.15 -4.45
N HIS A 67 61.00 -3.94 -4.48
CA HIS A 67 59.61 -3.48 -4.32
C HIS A 67 59.09 -2.56 -5.43
N ALA A 68 59.81 -2.44 -6.56
CA ALA A 68 59.25 -1.79 -7.74
C ALA A 68 58.04 -2.58 -8.25
N MET A 69 56.97 -1.87 -8.61
CA MET A 69 55.73 -2.44 -9.11
C MET A 69 55.63 -2.26 -10.62
N ALA A 70 55.23 -3.31 -11.33
CA ALA A 70 55.05 -3.29 -12.77
C ALA A 70 53.79 -4.02 -13.22
N TRP A 71 53.17 -3.54 -14.29
CA TRP A 71 52.01 -4.18 -14.93
C TRP A 71 52.42 -4.75 -16.28
N VAL A 72 52.05 -6.02 -16.54
CA VAL A 72 52.17 -6.63 -17.86
C VAL A 72 50.77 -6.67 -18.47
N MET A 73 50.56 -5.98 -19.61
CA MET A 73 49.22 -5.79 -20.19
C MET A 73 49.08 -6.23 -21.67
N GLY A 74 50.12 -6.75 -22.31
CA GLY A 74 50.12 -7.07 -23.74
C GLY A 74 50.68 -8.45 -24.11
N ASP A 75 50.86 -9.34 -23.13
CA ASP A 75 51.44 -10.65 -23.37
C ASP A 75 50.44 -11.55 -24.10
N ALA A 76 50.89 -12.26 -25.13
CA ALA A 76 50.05 -13.15 -25.94
C ALA A 76 49.47 -14.31 -25.12
N ILE A 77 50.10 -14.68 -24.01
CA ILE A 77 49.58 -15.67 -23.06
C ILE A 77 48.85 -14.94 -21.94
N ALA A 78 47.52 -15.06 -21.90
CA ALA A 78 46.65 -14.29 -21.01
C ALA A 78 47.07 -14.34 -19.53
N ASP A 79 47.43 -15.51 -19.02
CA ASP A 79 47.83 -15.73 -17.61
C ASP A 79 49.11 -14.96 -17.21
N ARG A 80 49.90 -14.53 -18.20
CA ARG A 80 51.12 -13.73 -17.97
C ARG A 80 50.83 -12.25 -17.79
N ASN A 81 49.63 -11.78 -18.16
CA ASN A 81 49.20 -10.42 -17.87
C ASN A 81 48.82 -10.32 -16.39
N GLY A 82 49.29 -9.28 -15.70
CA GLY A 82 49.17 -9.18 -14.24
C GLY A 82 50.04 -8.10 -13.62
N ILE A 83 49.93 -8.00 -12.30
CA ILE A 83 50.72 -7.10 -11.46
C ILE A 83 51.92 -7.88 -10.91
N TYR A 84 53.11 -7.30 -10.99
CA TYR A 84 54.37 -7.91 -10.57
C TYR A 84 55.15 -6.99 -9.64
N GLU A 85 55.89 -7.60 -8.71
CA GLU A 85 56.81 -6.94 -7.79
C GLU A 85 58.24 -7.39 -8.01
N LYS A 86 59.18 -6.44 -7.99
CA LYS A 86 60.61 -6.72 -8.06
C LYS A 86 61.12 -7.18 -6.70
N ILE A 87 61.70 -8.38 -6.65
CA ILE A 87 62.39 -8.91 -5.47
C ILE A 87 63.91 -8.80 -5.70
N GLY A 88 64.63 -8.30 -4.69
CA GLY A 88 66.08 -8.12 -4.73
C GLY A 88 66.54 -6.78 -5.31
N ALA A 89 67.79 -6.42 -5.05
CA ALA A 89 68.38 -5.13 -5.43
C ALA A 89 68.51 -4.96 -6.95
N SER A 90 68.57 -3.70 -7.41
CA SER A 90 68.73 -3.36 -8.83
C SER A 90 69.96 -4.05 -9.43
N GLY A 91 69.79 -4.62 -10.63
CA GLY A 91 70.80 -5.42 -11.35
C GLY A 91 70.88 -6.89 -10.93
N THR A 92 70.13 -7.32 -9.90
CA THR A 92 70.09 -8.70 -9.38
C THR A 92 68.66 -9.12 -9.01
N GLY A 93 68.41 -10.38 -8.65
CA GLY A 93 67.07 -10.85 -8.19
C GLY A 93 66.10 -11.21 -9.31
N SER A 94 64.78 -11.16 -9.04
CA SER A 94 63.72 -11.60 -9.97
C SER A 94 62.43 -10.79 -9.82
N TRP A 95 61.47 -11.02 -10.71
CA TRP A 95 60.11 -10.50 -10.60
C TRP A 95 59.15 -11.59 -10.12
N PHE A 96 58.24 -11.23 -9.22
CA PHE A 96 57.22 -12.11 -8.66
C PHE A 96 55.83 -11.61 -9.02
N ARG A 97 54.91 -12.48 -9.43
CA ARG A 97 53.53 -12.09 -9.78
C ARG A 97 52.70 -11.96 -8.50
N LEU A 98 52.11 -10.79 -8.28
CA LEU A 98 51.29 -10.51 -7.10
C LEU A 98 49.79 -10.73 -7.35
N GLY A 99 49.31 -10.54 -8.57
CA GLY A 99 47.89 -10.70 -8.86
C GLY A 99 47.49 -10.39 -10.29
N ASP A 100 46.20 -10.51 -10.56
CA ASP A 100 45.59 -10.16 -11.84
C ASP A 100 45.47 -8.63 -12.00
N LEU A 101 45.31 -8.18 -13.25
CA LEU A 101 45.01 -6.77 -13.52
C LEU A 101 43.60 -6.43 -13.02
N PRO A 102 43.38 -5.24 -12.42
CA PRO A 102 42.12 -4.85 -11.81
C PRO A 102 41.11 -4.38 -12.86
N TYR A 103 40.71 -5.26 -13.78
CA TYR A 103 39.61 -5.01 -14.71
C TYR A 103 38.30 -5.53 -14.13
N SER A 104 37.40 -4.62 -13.75
CA SER A 104 36.09 -5.00 -13.22
C SER A 104 35.12 -5.50 -14.30
N PHE A 105 35.29 -5.07 -15.55
CA PHE A 105 34.41 -5.41 -16.67
C PHE A 105 35.20 -5.59 -17.98
N ILE A 106 34.85 -6.62 -18.75
CA ILE A 106 35.38 -6.86 -20.10
C ILE A 106 34.21 -6.88 -21.09
N VAL A 107 34.35 -6.08 -22.14
CA VAL A 107 33.37 -5.96 -23.22
C VAL A 107 33.72 -6.95 -24.32
N ALA A 108 32.86 -7.94 -24.54
CA ALA A 108 32.94 -8.84 -25.70
C ALA A 108 31.87 -8.54 -26.74
N SER A 109 32.19 -8.80 -28.01
CA SER A 109 31.29 -8.69 -29.15
C SER A 109 31.28 -9.98 -29.96
N ASP A 110 30.11 -10.60 -30.07
CA ASP A 110 29.79 -11.64 -31.06
C ASP A 110 29.27 -10.95 -32.33
N ALA A 111 30.11 -10.94 -33.37
CA ALA A 111 29.77 -10.37 -34.67
C ALA A 111 29.30 -11.42 -35.69
N GLY A 112 28.98 -12.65 -35.25
CA GLY A 112 28.52 -13.73 -36.12
C GLY A 112 29.63 -14.55 -36.78
N ALA A 113 30.86 -14.49 -36.28
CA ALA A 113 31.96 -15.32 -36.79
C ALA A 113 31.82 -16.82 -36.41
N GLY A 114 31.02 -17.12 -35.38
CA GLY A 114 30.68 -18.48 -34.95
C GLY A 114 29.36 -19.01 -35.51
N THR A 115 28.84 -20.09 -34.91
CA THR A 115 27.46 -20.54 -35.14
C THR A 115 26.59 -20.19 -33.93
N ALA A 116 25.27 -20.21 -34.10
CA ALA A 116 24.30 -20.02 -33.01
C ALA A 116 24.52 -20.90 -31.74
N ASN A 117 25.23 -22.03 -31.84
CA ASN A 117 25.54 -22.91 -30.70
C ASN A 117 27.05 -22.99 -30.37
N ALA A 118 27.90 -22.33 -31.17
CA ALA A 118 29.35 -22.25 -30.98
C ALA A 118 29.81 -20.81 -31.27
N ILE A 119 29.62 -19.95 -30.28
CA ILE A 119 29.80 -18.50 -30.36
C ILE A 119 31.29 -18.16 -30.35
N GLN A 120 31.71 -17.28 -31.26
CA GLN A 120 33.04 -16.72 -31.29
C GLN A 120 32.97 -15.22 -31.00
N ALA A 121 33.33 -14.84 -29.78
CA ALA A 121 33.30 -13.45 -29.33
C ALA A 121 34.71 -12.85 -29.32
N THR A 122 34.80 -11.54 -29.56
CA THR A 122 36.05 -10.78 -29.57
C THR A 122 36.06 -9.74 -28.46
N THR A 123 37.21 -9.56 -27.82
CA THR A 123 37.44 -8.55 -26.78
C THR A 123 38.71 -7.76 -27.10
N SER A 124 38.77 -6.50 -26.70
CA SER A 124 39.96 -5.64 -26.88
C SER A 124 41.11 -5.98 -25.93
N ILE A 125 40.84 -6.77 -24.89
CA ILE A 125 41.80 -7.22 -23.87
C ILE A 125 41.60 -8.71 -23.55
N PRO A 126 42.66 -9.43 -23.12
CA PRO A 126 42.53 -10.84 -22.74
C PRO A 126 41.48 -11.05 -21.63
N VAL A 127 40.69 -12.12 -21.75
CA VAL A 127 39.71 -12.51 -20.73
C VAL A 127 40.37 -13.27 -19.58
N SER A 128 39.89 -13.06 -18.35
CA SER A 128 40.32 -13.79 -17.15
C SER A 128 39.12 -14.21 -16.30
N GLY A 129 39.31 -15.18 -15.41
CA GLY A 129 38.26 -15.62 -14.47
C GLY A 129 37.92 -14.59 -13.37
N SER A 130 38.73 -13.52 -13.25
CA SER A 130 38.59 -12.48 -12.23
C SER A 130 37.79 -11.27 -12.70
N ALA A 131 37.31 -11.26 -13.94
CA ALA A 131 36.57 -10.14 -14.53
C ALA A 131 35.17 -10.55 -14.98
N LEU A 132 34.21 -9.64 -14.84
CA LEU A 132 32.86 -9.81 -15.38
C LEU A 132 32.87 -9.52 -16.89
N ILE A 133 32.42 -10.47 -17.70
CA ILE A 133 32.35 -10.32 -19.15
C ILE A 133 30.91 -10.01 -19.54
N TRP A 134 30.70 -8.91 -20.25
CA TRP A 134 29.47 -8.72 -21.04
C TRP A 134 29.69 -9.34 -22.41
N THR A 135 28.65 -9.86 -23.05
CA THR A 135 28.68 -10.19 -24.47
C THR A 135 27.30 -10.00 -25.09
N SER A 136 27.25 -9.38 -26.26
CA SER A 136 26.07 -9.42 -27.13
C SER A 136 25.96 -10.79 -27.79
N ILE A 137 24.75 -11.26 -28.08
CA ILE A 137 24.47 -12.50 -28.82
C ILE A 137 23.99 -12.13 -30.23
N PHE A 138 24.66 -12.66 -31.27
CA PHE A 138 24.32 -12.36 -32.66
C PHE A 138 23.06 -13.13 -33.13
N GLU A 139 22.99 -14.43 -32.84
CA GLU A 139 21.93 -15.33 -33.30
C GLU A 139 21.35 -16.16 -32.16
N ALA A 140 20.07 -16.53 -32.28
CA ALA A 140 19.40 -17.36 -31.28
C ALA A 140 19.87 -18.82 -31.34
N ASN A 141 20.16 -19.42 -30.18
CA ASN A 141 20.64 -20.81 -30.15
C ASN A 141 19.52 -21.80 -30.48
N THR A 142 19.84 -22.86 -31.21
CA THR A 142 18.86 -23.85 -31.68
C THR A 142 18.94 -25.18 -30.95
N THR A 143 20.04 -25.43 -30.24
CA THR A 143 20.30 -26.69 -29.50
C THR A 143 20.99 -26.40 -28.17
N SER A 144 21.21 -27.45 -27.37
CA SER A 144 21.91 -27.40 -26.09
C SER A 144 22.92 -28.55 -26.04
N PRO A 145 24.16 -28.38 -25.53
CA PRO A 145 24.73 -27.18 -24.92
C PRO A 145 25.24 -26.13 -25.93
N VAL A 146 25.33 -24.88 -25.48
CA VAL A 146 25.95 -23.77 -26.23
C VAL A 146 27.35 -23.52 -25.71
N THR A 147 28.29 -23.18 -26.59
CA THR A 147 29.67 -22.82 -26.23
C THR A 147 30.01 -21.39 -26.67
N ILE A 148 30.97 -20.77 -25.99
CA ILE A 148 31.55 -19.47 -26.35
C ILE A 148 33.08 -19.51 -26.24
N SER A 149 33.78 -18.95 -27.21
CA SER A 149 35.23 -18.73 -27.17
C SER A 149 35.55 -17.25 -27.31
N PHE A 150 36.55 -16.76 -26.59
CA PHE A 150 37.03 -15.37 -26.67
C PHE A 150 38.39 -15.30 -27.37
N ASN A 151 38.53 -14.42 -28.37
CA ASN A 151 39.79 -14.17 -29.11
C ASN A 151 40.48 -15.44 -29.65
N GLY A 152 39.70 -16.42 -30.12
CA GLY A 152 40.23 -17.70 -30.62
C GLY A 152 40.75 -18.65 -29.54
N GLY A 153 40.46 -18.38 -28.26
CA GLY A 153 40.77 -19.26 -27.13
C GLY A 153 39.92 -20.55 -27.10
N SER A 154 40.08 -21.33 -26.03
CA SER A 154 39.33 -22.58 -25.84
C SER A 154 37.82 -22.32 -25.72
N ALA A 155 37.01 -23.21 -26.29
CA ALA A 155 35.56 -23.14 -26.17
C ALA A 155 35.11 -23.42 -24.72
N LEU A 156 34.32 -22.51 -24.17
CA LEU A 156 33.74 -22.59 -22.83
C LEU A 156 32.25 -22.92 -22.94
N THR A 157 31.78 -23.93 -22.20
CA THR A 157 30.33 -24.23 -22.18
C THR A 157 29.58 -23.14 -21.40
N ILE A 158 28.55 -22.57 -22.01
CA ILE A 158 27.70 -21.57 -21.35
C ILE A 158 26.77 -22.29 -20.37
N LYS A 159 26.82 -21.86 -19.11
CA LYS A 159 26.01 -22.37 -18.01
C LYS A 159 25.18 -21.26 -17.39
N THR A 160 23.94 -21.54 -17.04
CA THR A 160 23.11 -20.63 -16.22
C THR A 160 23.71 -20.46 -14.83
N ASN A 161 23.22 -19.48 -14.05
CA ASN A 161 23.66 -19.29 -12.67
C ASN A 161 23.34 -20.50 -11.76
N THR A 162 22.37 -21.33 -12.13
CA THR A 162 22.08 -22.61 -11.47
C THR A 162 22.92 -23.79 -11.97
N GLY A 163 23.78 -23.60 -12.98
CA GLY A 163 24.69 -24.64 -13.51
C GLY A 163 24.10 -25.51 -14.63
N ASN A 164 22.89 -25.20 -15.08
CA ASN A 164 22.23 -25.89 -16.19
C ASN A 164 22.81 -25.45 -17.53
N ASN A 165 22.73 -26.31 -18.55
CA ASN A 165 22.97 -25.85 -19.92
C ASN A 165 21.86 -24.89 -20.33
N VAL A 166 22.18 -23.89 -21.14
CA VAL A 166 21.17 -23.06 -21.79
C VAL A 166 20.28 -23.95 -22.67
N ALA A 167 18.96 -23.85 -22.51
CA ALA A 167 18.01 -24.58 -23.36
C ALA A 167 18.04 -24.06 -24.81
N ALA A 168 17.52 -24.84 -25.76
CA ALA A 168 17.28 -24.34 -27.13
C ALA A 168 16.38 -23.09 -27.08
N GLY A 169 16.76 -22.03 -27.78
CA GLY A 169 16.10 -20.72 -27.76
C GLY A 169 16.30 -19.90 -26.49
N GLY A 170 17.19 -20.32 -25.57
CA GLY A 170 17.47 -19.61 -24.32
C GLY A 170 18.40 -18.40 -24.45
N LEU A 171 19.16 -18.32 -25.54
CA LEU A 171 19.84 -17.12 -26.00
C LEU A 171 19.10 -16.62 -27.24
N VAL A 172 18.75 -15.34 -27.26
CA VAL A 172 18.05 -14.70 -28.39
C VAL A 172 18.93 -13.64 -29.05
N ALA A 173 18.73 -13.41 -30.34
CA ALA A 173 19.47 -12.38 -31.07
C ALA A 173 19.31 -11.00 -30.42
N GLY A 174 20.43 -10.28 -30.24
CA GLY A 174 20.46 -8.99 -29.56
C GLY A 174 20.44 -9.04 -28.03
N MET A 175 20.34 -10.24 -27.42
CA MET A 175 20.45 -10.40 -25.97
C MET A 175 21.86 -10.02 -25.50
N ILE A 176 21.95 -9.33 -24.36
CA ILE A 176 23.21 -9.15 -23.64
C ILE A 176 23.24 -10.15 -22.50
N VAL A 177 24.31 -10.94 -22.43
CA VAL A 177 24.55 -11.86 -21.32
C VAL A 177 25.80 -11.45 -20.55
N LEU A 178 25.75 -11.65 -19.23
CA LEU A 178 26.80 -11.30 -18.29
C LEU A 178 27.26 -12.57 -17.59
N GLY A 179 28.56 -12.83 -17.57
CA GLY A 179 29.11 -14.04 -16.95
C GLY A 179 30.60 -13.97 -16.66
N ILE A 180 31.09 -14.98 -15.94
CA ILE A 180 32.51 -15.14 -15.59
C ILE A 180 33.06 -16.45 -16.17
N VAL A 181 34.35 -16.46 -16.50
CA VAL A 181 35.05 -17.71 -16.85
C VAL A 181 35.32 -18.49 -15.56
N SER A 182 34.83 -19.72 -15.49
CA SER A 182 35.05 -20.64 -14.37
C SER A 182 35.48 -22.01 -14.92
N GLY A 183 36.78 -22.31 -14.86
CA GLY A 183 37.35 -23.50 -15.46
C GLY A 183 37.08 -23.55 -16.97
N SER A 184 36.44 -24.62 -17.44
CA SER A 184 36.03 -24.81 -18.83
C SER A 184 34.60 -24.29 -19.15
N THR A 185 34.05 -23.42 -18.30
CA THR A 185 32.68 -22.90 -18.44
C THR A 185 32.61 -21.38 -18.43
N PHE A 186 31.61 -20.84 -19.12
CA PHE A 186 31.21 -19.44 -19.01
C PHE A 186 29.90 -19.39 -18.21
N ARG A 187 29.99 -18.96 -16.95
CA ARG A 187 28.89 -19.03 -15.99
C ARG A 187 28.16 -17.70 -15.95
N LEU A 188 26.90 -17.70 -16.36
CA LEU A 188 26.04 -16.52 -16.37
C LEU A 188 25.68 -16.09 -14.95
N ILE A 189 25.55 -14.77 -14.73
CA ILE A 189 25.12 -14.20 -13.45
C ILE A 189 23.60 -14.28 -13.29
N SER A 190 22.84 -14.17 -14.39
CA SER A 190 21.40 -14.39 -14.41
C SER A 190 21.06 -15.80 -14.86
N ASP A 191 20.01 -16.39 -14.28
CA ASP A 191 19.38 -17.58 -14.83
C ASP A 191 18.47 -17.22 -16.00
N GLN A 192 18.22 -18.20 -16.88
CA GLN A 192 17.13 -18.16 -17.86
C GLN A 192 15.77 -18.31 -17.15
N ALA A 193 15.48 -17.44 -16.17
CA ALA A 193 14.20 -17.41 -15.49
C ALA A 193 13.22 -16.60 -16.34
N SER A 194 12.60 -17.24 -17.34
CA SER A 194 11.24 -16.90 -17.80
C SER A 194 10.63 -17.96 -18.72
N SER A 195 11.34 -18.60 -19.66
CA SER A 195 10.64 -19.47 -20.64
C SER A 195 10.21 -20.83 -20.09
N ALA A 196 11.00 -21.49 -19.23
CA ALA A 196 10.63 -22.78 -18.66
C ALA A 196 9.51 -22.64 -17.59
N ILE A 197 9.52 -21.54 -16.84
CA ILE A 197 8.46 -21.21 -15.87
C ILE A 197 7.19 -20.77 -16.61
N VAL A 198 7.31 -19.98 -17.68
CA VAL A 198 6.17 -19.63 -18.55
C VAL A 198 5.59 -20.87 -19.22
N ALA A 199 6.40 -21.77 -19.78
CA ALA A 199 5.92 -23.01 -20.37
C ALA A 199 5.23 -23.93 -19.35
N ALA A 200 5.75 -23.99 -18.12
CA ALA A 200 5.10 -24.73 -17.03
C ALA A 200 3.80 -24.07 -16.57
N ALA A 201 3.74 -22.74 -16.55
CA ALA A 201 2.54 -21.97 -16.22
C ALA A 201 1.46 -22.08 -17.31
N GLU A 202 1.85 -22.02 -18.59
CA GLU A 202 0.98 -22.23 -19.74
C GLU A 202 0.44 -23.67 -19.78
N ALA A 203 1.28 -24.66 -19.49
CA ALA A 203 0.84 -26.05 -19.35
C ALA A 203 -0.14 -26.23 -18.17
N ALA A 204 0.10 -25.55 -17.04
CA ALA A 204 -0.80 -25.55 -15.89
C ALA A 204 -2.13 -24.83 -16.20
N GLN A 205 -2.09 -23.73 -16.97
CA GLN A 205 -3.28 -23.03 -17.44
C GLN A 205 -4.11 -23.93 -18.37
N ALA A 206 -3.48 -24.57 -19.37
CA ALA A 206 -4.16 -25.50 -20.27
C ALA A 206 -4.78 -26.69 -19.54
N ALA A 207 -4.09 -27.24 -18.53
CA ALA A 207 -4.62 -28.29 -17.67
C ALA A 207 -5.83 -27.82 -16.84
N ALA A 208 -5.79 -26.58 -16.32
CA ALA A 208 -6.90 -25.99 -15.58
C ALA A 208 -8.13 -25.71 -16.48
N GLU A 209 -7.92 -25.23 -17.70
CA GLU A 209 -8.99 -25.02 -18.69
C GLU A 209 -9.64 -26.34 -19.11
N ALA A 210 -8.84 -27.40 -19.34
CA ALA A 210 -9.35 -28.73 -19.62
C ALA A 210 -10.14 -29.32 -18.44
N ALA A 211 -9.67 -29.12 -17.20
CA ALA A 211 -10.38 -29.54 -15.99
C ALA A 211 -11.70 -28.78 -15.80
N LYS A 212 -11.72 -27.48 -16.09
CA LYS A 212 -12.94 -26.65 -16.09
C LYS A 212 -13.95 -27.17 -17.10
N LEU A 213 -13.54 -27.42 -18.35
CA LEU A 213 -14.42 -27.95 -19.39
C LEU A 213 -14.96 -29.34 -19.04
N ALA A 214 -14.12 -30.20 -18.46
CA ALA A 214 -14.53 -31.52 -17.97
C ALA A 214 -15.55 -31.40 -16.83
N ALA A 215 -15.35 -30.45 -15.90
CA ALA A 215 -16.30 -30.17 -14.82
C ALA A 215 -17.62 -29.57 -15.34
N GLU A 216 -17.58 -28.67 -16.32
CA GLU A 216 -18.78 -28.11 -16.99
C GLU A 216 -19.56 -29.18 -17.75
N THR A 217 -18.85 -30.10 -18.42
CA THR A 217 -19.46 -31.24 -19.11
C THR A 217 -20.05 -32.24 -18.12
N ALA A 218 -19.35 -32.54 -17.02
CA ALA A 218 -19.85 -33.38 -15.94
C ALA A 218 -21.05 -32.74 -15.24
N ALA A 219 -21.06 -31.42 -15.04
CA ALA A 219 -22.19 -30.67 -14.50
C ALA A 219 -23.39 -30.67 -15.46
N ALA A 220 -23.19 -30.49 -16.77
CA ALA A 220 -24.24 -30.60 -17.78
C ALA A 220 -24.83 -32.02 -17.84
N THR A 221 -23.97 -33.04 -17.73
CA THR A 221 -24.39 -34.45 -17.67
C THR A 221 -25.12 -34.76 -16.37
N ALA A 222 -24.68 -34.19 -15.24
CA ALA A 222 -25.36 -34.29 -13.97
C ALA A 222 -26.72 -33.59 -14.03
N VAL A 223 -26.83 -32.37 -14.57
CA VAL A 223 -28.09 -31.64 -14.78
C VAL A 223 -29.04 -32.41 -15.72
N GLY A 224 -28.53 -33.05 -16.77
CA GLY A 224 -29.30 -33.96 -17.63
C GLY A 224 -29.76 -35.24 -16.90
N ALA A 225 -28.94 -35.77 -15.98
CA ALA A 225 -29.29 -36.91 -15.14
C ALA A 225 -30.26 -36.54 -13.98
N THR A 226 -30.21 -35.32 -13.45
CA THR A 226 -31.18 -34.79 -12.47
C THR A 226 -32.49 -34.40 -13.14
N ALA A 227 -32.46 -33.94 -14.39
CA ALA A 227 -33.68 -33.75 -15.20
C ALA A 227 -34.41 -35.08 -15.43
N ASN A 228 -33.67 -36.18 -15.63
CA ASN A 228 -34.26 -37.52 -15.75
C ASN A 228 -34.66 -38.17 -14.41
N LYS A 229 -34.17 -37.70 -13.26
CA LYS A 229 -34.73 -38.05 -11.94
C LYS A 229 -35.92 -37.16 -11.56
N ALA A 230 -36.08 -36.00 -12.19
CA ALA A 230 -37.20 -35.08 -11.94
C ALA A 230 -38.51 -35.51 -12.63
N ASP A 231 -38.51 -36.56 -13.45
CA ASP A 231 -39.68 -37.01 -14.20
C ASP A 231 -40.48 -38.13 -13.51
N ARG A 232 -40.17 -38.43 -12.24
CA ARG A 232 -41.02 -39.24 -11.35
C ARG A 232 -41.42 -38.45 -10.09
N ARG A 233 -41.78 -37.18 -10.27
CA ARG A 233 -42.43 -36.39 -9.20
C ARG A 233 -43.74 -37.05 -8.83
N VAL A 234 -43.79 -37.70 -7.67
CA VAL A 234 -45.05 -37.98 -6.98
C VAL A 234 -45.72 -36.61 -6.77
N THR A 235 -46.82 -36.36 -7.46
CA THR A 235 -47.55 -35.10 -7.40
C THR A 235 -48.34 -35.01 -6.09
N LEU A 236 -48.76 -33.79 -5.72
CA LEU A 236 -49.68 -33.59 -4.60
C LEU A 236 -50.94 -34.47 -4.73
N ALA A 237 -51.44 -34.64 -5.96
CA ALA A 237 -52.59 -35.49 -6.26
C ALA A 237 -52.28 -36.99 -6.05
N ASP A 238 -51.06 -37.42 -6.38
CA ASP A 238 -50.61 -38.79 -6.11
C ASP A 238 -50.52 -39.03 -4.59
N MET A 239 -49.97 -38.09 -3.82
CA MET A 239 -49.86 -38.26 -2.35
C MET A 239 -51.22 -38.19 -1.64
N GLN A 240 -52.15 -37.38 -2.14
CA GLN A 240 -53.51 -37.25 -1.60
C GLN A 240 -54.43 -38.42 -1.99
N SER A 241 -54.05 -39.28 -2.94
CA SER A 241 -54.90 -40.39 -3.40
C SER A 241 -54.50 -41.77 -2.84
N VAL A 242 -53.43 -41.84 -2.02
CA VAL A 242 -52.88 -43.11 -1.49
C VAL A 242 -53.65 -43.59 -0.26
N SER A 243 -54.04 -44.86 -0.21
CA SER A 243 -54.65 -45.53 0.95
C SER A 243 -53.62 -46.27 1.83
N THR A 244 -53.98 -46.62 3.08
CA THR A 244 -53.10 -47.33 4.04
C THR A 244 -52.51 -48.64 3.49
N SER A 245 -53.21 -49.32 2.56
CA SER A 245 -52.79 -50.59 1.96
C SER A 245 -51.75 -50.41 0.84
N ALA A 246 -51.72 -49.26 0.18
CA ALA A 246 -50.79 -48.94 -0.91
C ALA A 246 -49.47 -48.31 -0.41
N PHE A 247 -49.49 -47.76 0.82
CA PHE A 247 -48.36 -47.08 1.47
C PHE A 247 -47.08 -47.92 1.53
N THR A 248 -47.19 -49.19 1.92
CA THR A 248 -46.05 -50.10 2.04
C THR A 248 -45.40 -50.41 0.69
N SER A 249 -46.02 -50.10 -0.45
CA SER A 249 -45.43 -50.29 -1.78
C SER A 249 -44.74 -49.02 -2.33
N MET A 250 -45.21 -47.83 -1.94
CA MET A 250 -44.66 -46.55 -2.42
C MET A 250 -43.29 -46.23 -1.81
N ILE A 251 -43.08 -46.56 -0.53
CA ILE A 251 -41.77 -46.46 0.14
C ILE A 251 -40.67 -47.15 -0.67
N TYR A 252 -41.00 -48.26 -1.35
CA TYR A 252 -40.02 -49.11 -2.05
C TYR A 252 -39.78 -48.73 -3.52
N SER A 253 -40.53 -47.78 -4.08
CA SER A 253 -40.39 -47.47 -5.51
C SER A 253 -39.44 -46.30 -5.82
N ASN A 254 -39.33 -45.28 -4.95
CA ASN A 254 -38.43 -44.12 -5.14
C ASN A 254 -37.79 -43.52 -3.86
N GLY A 255 -38.14 -43.92 -2.63
CA GLY A 255 -37.42 -43.53 -1.40
C GLY A 255 -37.49 -42.06 -0.92
N ASP A 256 -38.26 -41.18 -1.58
CA ASP A 256 -38.21 -39.73 -1.33
C ASP A 256 -39.18 -39.19 -0.25
N TRP A 257 -40.16 -39.99 0.20
CA TRP A 257 -41.20 -39.54 1.15
C TRP A 257 -41.60 -40.63 2.14
N SER A 258 -41.92 -40.23 3.37
CA SER A 258 -42.36 -41.13 4.44
C SER A 258 -43.55 -40.55 5.21
N LEU A 259 -44.45 -41.41 5.67
CA LEU A 259 -45.58 -41.00 6.52
C LEU A 259 -45.13 -40.94 7.98
N LYS A 260 -45.32 -39.80 8.62
CA LYS A 260 -44.97 -39.52 10.02
C LYS A 260 -46.18 -38.98 10.78
N ASN A 261 -46.06 -38.85 12.11
CA ASN A 261 -47.09 -38.18 12.90
C ASN A 261 -47.05 -36.68 12.61
N ALA A 262 -48.20 -36.08 12.31
CA ALA A 262 -48.30 -34.64 12.06
C ALA A 262 -47.94 -33.80 13.29
N SER A 263 -48.18 -34.34 14.50
CA SER A 263 -47.83 -33.71 15.78
C SER A 263 -46.36 -33.32 15.87
N ASP A 264 -45.47 -34.12 15.27
CA ASP A 264 -44.02 -33.95 15.37
C ASP A 264 -43.51 -32.78 14.51
N TYR A 265 -44.34 -32.29 13.57
CA TYR A 265 -43.98 -31.28 12.57
C TYR A 265 -44.94 -30.09 12.51
N THR A 266 -45.82 -29.92 13.51
CA THR A 266 -46.92 -28.93 13.49
C THR A 266 -46.52 -27.54 12.98
N ALA A 267 -45.40 -26.98 13.48
CA ALA A 267 -44.92 -25.66 13.05
C ALA A 267 -44.38 -25.64 11.60
N ALA A 268 -43.68 -26.70 11.20
CA ALA A 268 -43.12 -26.83 9.85
C ALA A 268 -44.20 -27.10 8.79
N ILE A 269 -45.27 -27.83 9.15
CA ILE A 269 -46.46 -28.03 8.32
C ILE A 269 -47.14 -26.70 8.05
N ALA A 270 -47.38 -25.89 9.10
CA ALA A 270 -47.99 -24.58 8.95
C ALA A 270 -47.14 -23.61 8.10
N ALA A 271 -45.81 -23.77 8.17
CA ALA A 271 -44.86 -22.98 7.38
C ALA A 271 -44.81 -23.39 5.89
N ASP A 272 -45.11 -24.64 5.56
CA ASP A 272 -45.04 -25.18 4.19
C ASP A 272 -46.31 -24.92 3.37
N THR A 273 -46.57 -23.66 3.05
CA THR A 273 -47.76 -23.26 2.27
C THR A 273 -47.71 -23.70 0.80
N GLN A 274 -46.62 -24.33 0.35
CA GLN A 274 -46.42 -24.76 -1.03
C GLN A 274 -46.26 -26.29 -1.15
N ASN A 275 -46.42 -27.02 -0.05
CA ASN A 275 -46.32 -28.48 0.00
C ASN A 275 -44.99 -29.02 -0.54
N GLY A 276 -43.89 -28.32 -0.29
CA GLY A 276 -42.57 -28.71 -0.79
C GLY A 276 -41.93 -29.88 -0.02
N MET A 277 -42.22 -29.95 1.28
CA MET A 277 -41.67 -30.93 2.23
C MET A 277 -42.74 -31.66 3.04
N PHE A 278 -43.91 -31.06 3.23
CA PHE A 278 -45.01 -31.60 4.03
C PHE A 278 -46.30 -31.62 3.23
N ILE A 279 -46.96 -32.78 3.17
CA ILE A 279 -48.29 -32.93 2.59
C ILE A 279 -49.18 -33.61 3.62
N GLN A 280 -50.24 -32.92 4.05
CA GLN A 280 -51.22 -33.51 4.98
C GLN A 280 -51.85 -34.76 4.35
N SER A 281 -51.90 -35.87 5.11
CA SER A 281 -52.56 -37.08 4.63
C SER A 281 -54.08 -36.86 4.51
N SER A 282 -54.65 -37.32 3.41
CA SER A 282 -56.09 -37.23 3.11
C SER A 282 -56.91 -38.34 3.78
N PHE A 283 -56.28 -39.43 4.22
CA PHE A 283 -56.95 -40.58 4.83
C PHE A 283 -56.76 -40.65 6.36
N ASP A 284 -55.79 -39.91 6.92
CA ASP A 284 -55.59 -39.79 8.37
C ASP A 284 -55.05 -38.39 8.71
N ALA A 285 -55.89 -37.56 9.32
CA ALA A 285 -55.54 -36.19 9.69
C ALA A 285 -54.41 -36.12 10.76
N THR A 286 -54.11 -37.21 11.45
CA THR A 286 -53.00 -37.28 12.42
C THR A 286 -51.64 -37.56 11.75
N LYS A 287 -51.64 -37.81 10.44
CA LYS A 287 -50.45 -38.18 9.67
C LYS A 287 -50.10 -37.13 8.62
N VAL A 288 -48.80 -36.99 8.39
CA VAL A 288 -48.25 -36.11 7.35
C VAL A 288 -47.23 -36.88 6.54
N TRP A 289 -47.23 -36.65 5.24
CA TRP A 289 -46.16 -37.07 4.36
C TRP A 289 -45.00 -36.10 4.47
N VAL A 290 -43.83 -36.60 4.82
CA VAL A 290 -42.59 -35.84 5.00
C VAL A 290 -41.59 -36.26 3.94
N ARG A 291 -41.01 -35.29 3.25
CA ARG A 291 -39.93 -35.55 2.30
C ARG A 291 -38.68 -35.99 3.07
N GLU A 292 -38.09 -37.12 2.70
CA GLU A 292 -36.84 -37.59 3.28
C GLU A 292 -35.68 -36.72 2.80
N HIS A 293 -34.86 -36.21 3.73
CA HIS A 293 -33.72 -35.35 3.42
C HIS A 293 -32.61 -35.47 4.48
N THR A 294 -31.37 -35.21 4.09
CA THR A 294 -30.23 -35.15 5.02
C THR A 294 -29.74 -33.71 5.16
N GLY A 295 -30.33 -32.96 6.10
CA GLY A 295 -29.83 -31.67 6.59
C GLY A 295 -29.95 -30.45 5.67
N LEU A 296 -30.03 -30.61 4.34
CA LEU A 296 -30.25 -29.50 3.41
C LEU A 296 -31.65 -29.60 2.80
N ILE A 297 -32.28 -28.45 2.55
CA ILE A 297 -33.54 -28.37 1.82
C ILE A 297 -33.35 -27.56 0.53
N TYR A 298 -34.01 -27.95 -0.54
CA TYR A 298 -33.85 -27.29 -1.85
C TYR A 298 -35.04 -26.39 -2.13
N VAL A 299 -34.77 -25.17 -2.59
CA VAL A 299 -35.83 -24.22 -2.96
C VAL A 299 -36.73 -24.76 -4.10
N GLY A 300 -36.16 -25.62 -4.96
CA GLY A 300 -36.88 -26.28 -6.05
C GLY A 300 -37.94 -27.29 -5.58
N TRP A 301 -37.86 -27.80 -4.35
CA TRP A 301 -38.89 -28.69 -3.78
C TRP A 301 -40.21 -27.96 -3.57
N PHE A 302 -40.16 -26.65 -3.32
CA PHE A 302 -41.32 -25.76 -3.22
C PHE A 302 -41.75 -25.23 -4.60
N GLY A 303 -41.11 -25.71 -5.68
CA GLY A 303 -41.36 -25.33 -7.07
C GLY A 303 -40.67 -24.06 -7.54
N ALA A 304 -39.80 -23.42 -6.74
CA ALA A 304 -39.08 -22.25 -7.21
C ALA A 304 -38.07 -22.65 -8.28
N ALA A 305 -38.03 -21.95 -9.40
CA ALA A 305 -37.17 -22.30 -10.53
C ALA A 305 -36.86 -21.09 -11.42
N PRO A 306 -35.76 -21.13 -12.18
CA PRO A 306 -35.52 -20.16 -13.24
C PRO A 306 -36.66 -20.16 -14.27
N GLY A 307 -36.98 -18.98 -14.81
CA GLY A 307 -38.06 -18.81 -15.81
C GLY A 307 -39.48 -18.81 -15.25
N VAL A 308 -39.68 -19.12 -13.96
CA VAL A 308 -40.96 -18.94 -13.27
C VAL A 308 -41.22 -17.45 -13.02
N THR A 309 -42.50 -17.04 -13.08
CA THR A 309 -42.89 -15.63 -12.87
C THR A 309 -42.46 -15.14 -11.50
N ALA A 310 -42.14 -13.85 -11.42
CA ALA A 310 -41.57 -13.23 -10.23
C ALA A 310 -42.45 -13.38 -8.97
N GLY A 311 -43.77 -13.25 -9.11
CA GLY A 311 -44.71 -13.42 -8.00
C GLY A 311 -44.80 -14.87 -7.51
N THR A 312 -44.81 -15.83 -8.43
CA THR A 312 -44.85 -17.26 -8.06
C THR A 312 -43.55 -17.70 -7.41
N ASN A 313 -42.40 -17.28 -7.92
CA ASN A 313 -41.12 -17.58 -7.29
C ASN A 313 -41.03 -16.97 -5.89
N LEU A 314 -41.50 -15.73 -5.67
CA LEU A 314 -41.51 -15.12 -4.34
C LEU A 314 -42.29 -15.97 -3.33
N LEU A 315 -43.52 -16.40 -3.66
CA LEU A 315 -44.33 -17.25 -2.77
C LEU A 315 -43.61 -18.56 -2.41
N ARG A 316 -42.97 -19.19 -3.40
CA ARG A 316 -42.27 -20.46 -3.24
C ARG A 316 -40.99 -20.34 -2.44
N ILE A 317 -40.21 -19.30 -2.69
CA ILE A 317 -39.02 -18.95 -1.93
C ILE A 317 -39.41 -18.62 -0.48
N GLN A 318 -40.48 -17.86 -0.26
CA GLN A 318 -40.93 -17.51 1.08
C GLN A 318 -41.36 -18.74 1.88
N ALA A 319 -42.10 -19.67 1.27
CA ALA A 319 -42.46 -20.94 1.93
C ALA A 319 -41.22 -21.77 2.28
N ALA A 320 -40.26 -21.86 1.36
CA ALA A 320 -39.00 -22.57 1.59
C ALA A 320 -38.20 -21.95 2.76
N ILE A 321 -38.14 -20.61 2.82
CA ILE A 321 -37.51 -19.87 3.92
C ILE A 321 -38.25 -20.15 5.25
N ASN A 322 -39.57 -20.13 5.27
CA ASN A 322 -40.34 -20.38 6.49
C ASN A 322 -40.13 -21.81 7.02
N VAL A 323 -40.10 -22.81 6.14
CA VAL A 323 -39.80 -24.20 6.52
C VAL A 323 -38.36 -24.34 7.01
N ALA A 324 -37.39 -23.71 6.33
CA ALA A 324 -36.00 -23.71 6.77
C ALA A 324 -35.83 -23.13 8.18
N LYS A 325 -36.56 -22.06 8.51
CA LYS A 325 -36.60 -21.48 9.85
C LYS A 325 -37.18 -22.46 10.87
N ALA A 326 -38.33 -23.07 10.56
CA ALA A 326 -39.00 -24.02 11.46
C ALA A 326 -38.12 -25.24 11.76
N LEU A 327 -37.32 -25.68 10.78
CA LEU A 327 -36.42 -26.84 10.90
C LEU A 327 -34.98 -26.47 11.31
N LYS A 328 -34.64 -25.18 11.39
CA LYS A 328 -33.28 -24.67 11.66
C LYS A 328 -32.21 -25.31 10.76
N THR A 329 -32.45 -25.23 9.46
CA THR A 329 -31.69 -25.98 8.46
C THR A 329 -31.22 -25.08 7.31
N THR A 330 -30.31 -25.58 6.48
CA THR A 330 -29.83 -24.83 5.31
C THR A 330 -30.79 -24.95 4.13
N LEU A 331 -31.17 -23.80 3.57
CA LEU A 331 -31.88 -23.67 2.30
C LEU A 331 -30.90 -23.46 1.15
N LEU A 332 -30.92 -24.39 0.19
CA LEU A 332 -30.05 -24.40 -0.99
C LEU A 332 -30.80 -23.98 -2.25
N PHE A 333 -30.20 -23.03 -2.98
CA PHE A 333 -30.61 -22.61 -4.31
C PHE A 333 -29.74 -23.29 -5.37
N GLY A 334 -30.36 -23.75 -6.46
CA GLY A 334 -29.63 -24.28 -7.62
C GLY A 334 -29.06 -23.18 -8.51
N TYR A 335 -28.46 -23.55 -9.64
CA TYR A 335 -28.04 -22.60 -10.67
C TYR A 335 -29.24 -21.95 -11.38
N GLY A 336 -29.06 -20.70 -11.80
CA GLY A 336 -30.00 -19.94 -12.61
C GLY A 336 -30.62 -18.75 -11.90
N THR A 337 -31.49 -18.04 -12.62
CA THR A 337 -32.07 -16.76 -12.18
C THR A 337 -33.46 -16.92 -11.61
N TYR A 338 -33.59 -16.73 -10.30
CA TYR A 338 -34.84 -16.73 -9.56
C TYR A 338 -35.36 -15.30 -9.43
N SER A 339 -36.28 -14.93 -10.32
CA SER A 339 -36.92 -13.61 -10.26
C SER A 339 -37.93 -13.53 -9.11
N ILE A 340 -37.97 -12.43 -8.35
CA ILE A 340 -38.94 -12.18 -7.27
C ILE A 340 -39.64 -10.82 -7.47
N SER A 341 -40.93 -10.73 -7.14
CA SER A 341 -41.74 -9.51 -7.37
C SER A 341 -41.69 -8.51 -6.21
N SER A 342 -41.16 -8.90 -5.06
CA SER A 342 -41.01 -8.11 -3.84
C SER A 342 -39.95 -8.78 -2.93
N ALA A 343 -39.74 -8.27 -1.72
CA ALA A 343 -38.78 -8.80 -0.77
C ALA A 343 -39.18 -10.17 -0.21
N ALA A 344 -38.21 -11.06 -0.04
CA ALA A 344 -38.32 -12.27 0.75
C ALA A 344 -37.96 -11.97 2.22
N PHE A 345 -38.81 -12.41 3.15
CA PHE A 345 -38.70 -12.11 4.57
C PHE A 345 -37.87 -13.14 5.33
N VAL A 346 -36.79 -12.66 5.92
CA VAL A 346 -35.90 -13.35 6.87
C VAL A 346 -36.10 -12.86 8.30
N THR A 347 -37.29 -12.32 8.62
CA THR A 347 -37.72 -12.02 10.00
C THR A 347 -37.77 -13.28 10.87
N ASP A 348 -37.53 -13.14 12.18
CA ASP A 348 -37.61 -14.21 13.18
C ASP A 348 -36.73 -15.45 12.86
N CYS A 349 -35.55 -15.21 12.28
CA CYS A 349 -34.60 -16.28 11.95
C CYS A 349 -33.69 -16.62 13.13
N SER A 350 -33.55 -17.92 13.41
CA SER A 350 -32.53 -18.49 14.31
C SER A 350 -31.85 -19.66 13.60
N ASP A 351 -30.52 -19.64 13.49
CA ASP A 351 -29.69 -20.77 13.03
C ASP A 351 -30.08 -21.30 11.63
N ILE A 352 -30.22 -20.40 10.67
CA ILE A 352 -30.59 -20.70 9.28
C ILE A 352 -29.49 -20.26 8.32
N GLN A 353 -29.25 -21.07 7.29
CA GLN A 353 -28.38 -20.70 6.19
C GLN A 353 -29.17 -20.63 4.87
N ILE A 354 -28.91 -19.60 4.07
CA ILE A 354 -29.39 -19.44 2.71
C ILE A 354 -28.17 -19.47 1.79
N VAL A 355 -28.07 -20.50 0.96
CA VAL A 355 -26.84 -20.83 0.23
C VAL A 355 -27.15 -20.98 -1.26
N GLY A 356 -26.34 -20.38 -2.11
CA GLY A 356 -26.34 -20.63 -3.55
C GLY A 356 -25.15 -21.49 -4.01
N MET A 357 -24.96 -21.59 -5.32
CA MET A 357 -23.84 -22.29 -5.94
C MET A 357 -22.81 -21.31 -6.55
N GLY A 358 -22.63 -20.15 -5.90
CA GLY A 358 -21.79 -19.05 -6.34
C GLY A 358 -22.53 -18.04 -7.22
N SER A 359 -21.79 -17.29 -8.04
CA SER A 359 -22.35 -16.20 -8.86
C SER A 359 -23.33 -16.67 -9.95
N GLY A 360 -23.37 -17.98 -10.25
CA GLY A 360 -24.33 -18.59 -11.16
C GLY A 360 -25.72 -18.83 -10.56
N THR A 361 -25.88 -18.69 -9.24
CA THR A 361 -27.18 -18.64 -8.57
C THR A 361 -27.57 -17.19 -8.39
N VAL A 362 -28.57 -16.73 -9.16
CA VAL A 362 -28.97 -15.32 -9.20
C VAL A 362 -30.35 -15.16 -8.58
N ILE A 363 -30.48 -14.26 -7.61
CA ILE A 363 -31.76 -13.76 -7.12
C ILE A 363 -31.96 -12.36 -7.70
N SER A 364 -32.98 -12.21 -8.55
CA SER A 364 -33.25 -10.97 -9.27
C SER A 364 -34.57 -10.37 -8.81
N VAL A 365 -34.58 -9.14 -8.30
CA VAL A 365 -35.85 -8.47 -7.96
C VAL A 365 -36.39 -7.67 -9.16
N ALA A 366 -37.64 -7.97 -9.52
CA ALA A 366 -38.39 -7.34 -10.61
C ALA A 366 -39.33 -6.24 -10.08
N HIS A 367 -38.82 -5.38 -9.20
CA HIS A 367 -39.55 -4.28 -8.58
C HIS A 367 -38.61 -3.08 -8.39
N ALA A 368 -39.09 -1.85 -8.57
CA ALA A 368 -38.22 -0.65 -8.57
C ALA A 368 -37.73 -0.23 -7.16
N SER A 369 -38.48 -0.62 -6.11
CA SER A 369 -38.24 -0.17 -4.73
C SER A 369 -38.34 -1.29 -3.68
N ALA A 370 -38.23 -2.56 -4.08
CA ALA A 370 -38.24 -3.67 -3.12
C ALA A 370 -36.82 -4.09 -2.78
N HIS A 371 -36.57 -4.48 -1.53
CA HIS A 371 -35.35 -5.20 -1.14
C HIS A 371 -35.36 -6.63 -1.71
N ILE A 372 -34.26 -7.39 -1.55
CA ILE A 372 -34.28 -8.85 -1.80
C ILE A 372 -34.56 -9.60 -0.50
N PHE A 373 -33.73 -9.39 0.52
CA PHE A 373 -33.91 -10.00 1.84
C PHE A 373 -34.20 -8.93 2.88
N VAL A 374 -35.28 -9.12 3.63
CA VAL A 374 -35.72 -8.17 4.65
C VAL A 374 -36.01 -8.88 5.96
N ALA A 375 -35.55 -8.29 7.05
CA ALA A 375 -36.07 -8.55 8.37
C ALA A 375 -36.70 -7.29 8.94
N THR A 376 -37.93 -7.43 9.44
CA THR A 376 -38.72 -6.40 10.11
C THR A 376 -39.09 -6.83 11.53
N GLY A 377 -39.66 -5.93 12.32
CA GLY A 377 -40.08 -6.24 13.69
C GLY A 377 -38.98 -6.02 14.72
N THR A 378 -39.19 -6.53 15.93
CA THR A 378 -38.34 -6.26 17.10
C THR A 378 -37.58 -7.48 17.61
N ASN A 379 -37.87 -8.67 17.09
CA ASN A 379 -37.25 -9.91 17.55
C ASN A 379 -35.83 -10.03 17.02
N VAL A 380 -34.92 -10.45 17.91
CA VAL A 380 -33.50 -10.62 17.59
C VAL A 380 -33.32 -11.76 16.59
N ILE A 381 -32.53 -11.51 15.54
CA ILE A 381 -32.09 -12.54 14.59
C ILE A 381 -30.76 -13.10 15.05
N THR A 382 -30.63 -14.43 15.11
CA THR A 382 -29.41 -15.11 15.55
C THR A 382 -28.97 -16.13 14.52
N GLY A 383 -27.68 -16.19 14.18
CA GLY A 383 -27.16 -17.27 13.34
C GLY A 383 -27.67 -17.27 11.89
N LEU A 384 -28.03 -16.11 11.33
CA LEU A 384 -28.41 -16.01 9.92
C LEU A 384 -27.16 -16.02 9.05
N THR A 385 -27.07 -16.98 8.13
CA THR A 385 -26.01 -17.01 7.11
C THR A 385 -26.61 -16.83 5.72
N ILE A 386 -26.08 -15.91 4.92
CA ILE A 386 -26.40 -15.79 3.50
C ILE A 386 -25.09 -15.84 2.70
N ARG A 387 -24.96 -16.81 1.79
CA ARG A 387 -23.70 -17.00 1.06
C ARG A 387 -23.80 -17.56 -0.33
N ASP A 388 -22.76 -17.32 -1.10
CA ASP A 388 -22.52 -17.93 -2.42
C ASP A 388 -23.66 -17.61 -3.42
N LEU A 389 -24.09 -16.35 -3.46
CA LEU A 389 -25.21 -15.87 -4.28
C LEU A 389 -24.82 -14.63 -5.08
N ARG A 390 -25.45 -14.46 -6.25
CA ARG A 390 -25.53 -13.17 -6.94
C ARG A 390 -26.90 -12.53 -6.69
N LEU A 391 -26.90 -11.27 -6.29
CA LEU A 391 -28.07 -10.44 -6.00
C LEU A 391 -28.13 -9.32 -7.05
N THR A 392 -29.24 -9.21 -7.78
CA THR A 392 -29.39 -8.20 -8.84
C THR A 392 -30.82 -7.68 -8.94
N SER A 393 -31.03 -6.67 -9.77
CA SER A 393 -32.36 -6.24 -10.19
C SER A 393 -32.51 -6.35 -11.70
N SER A 394 -33.69 -6.76 -12.16
CA SER A 394 -34.04 -6.77 -13.58
C SER A 394 -34.71 -5.47 -14.05
N VAL A 395 -34.84 -4.48 -13.16
CA VAL A 395 -35.50 -3.19 -13.45
C VAL A 395 -34.66 -2.04 -12.90
N THR A 396 -34.82 -0.86 -13.48
CA THR A 396 -34.22 0.36 -12.95
C THR A 396 -34.75 0.66 -11.55
N ARG A 397 -33.84 0.98 -10.65
CA ARG A 397 -34.12 1.18 -9.22
C ARG A 397 -34.35 2.65 -8.92
N THR A 398 -35.41 2.98 -8.18
CA THR A 398 -35.80 4.37 -7.89
C THR A 398 -35.83 4.73 -6.41
N GLY A 399 -35.79 3.74 -5.50
CA GLY A 399 -35.82 3.95 -4.04
C GLY A 399 -34.46 3.82 -3.34
N THR A 400 -34.42 4.06 -2.03
CA THR A 400 -33.21 3.94 -1.17
C THR A 400 -32.99 2.51 -0.63
N ASN A 401 -33.82 1.57 -1.06
CA ASN A 401 -33.83 0.20 -0.56
C ASN A 401 -32.50 -0.51 -0.85
N ALA A 402 -32.08 -1.37 0.08
CA ALA A 402 -30.90 -2.23 0.00
C ALA A 402 -31.20 -3.66 -0.46
N PHE A 403 -30.21 -4.42 -0.93
CA PHE A 403 -30.40 -5.84 -1.19
C PHE A 403 -30.79 -6.59 0.08
N ILE A 404 -30.07 -6.30 1.17
CA ILE A 404 -30.28 -6.87 2.49
C ILE A 404 -30.57 -5.73 3.46
N SER A 405 -31.75 -5.75 4.08
CA SER A 405 -32.13 -4.78 5.12
C SER A 405 -32.57 -5.51 6.37
N ILE A 406 -31.83 -5.33 7.45
CA ILE A 406 -32.09 -5.96 8.73
C ILE A 406 -32.40 -4.88 9.76
N ASP A 407 -33.69 -4.77 10.08
CA ASP A 407 -34.20 -3.80 11.04
C ASP A 407 -34.00 -4.18 12.51
N PRO A 408 -34.35 -5.40 12.95
CA PRO A 408 -34.06 -5.82 14.32
C PRO A 408 -32.56 -6.04 14.53
N MET A 409 -32.17 -6.20 15.79
CA MET A 409 -30.82 -6.63 16.13
C MET A 409 -30.51 -7.99 15.50
N ILE A 410 -29.39 -8.07 14.78
CA ILE A 410 -28.84 -9.32 14.25
C ILE A 410 -27.54 -9.69 14.94
N GLN A 411 -27.38 -10.95 15.31
CA GLN A 411 -26.22 -11.42 16.03
C GLN A 411 -25.67 -12.75 15.54
N TYR A 412 -24.37 -12.97 15.73
CA TYR A 412 -23.66 -14.21 15.37
C TYR A 412 -23.92 -14.66 13.91
N SER A 413 -23.94 -13.70 12.99
CA SER A 413 -24.45 -13.89 11.62
C SER A 413 -23.40 -13.57 10.56
N TYR A 414 -23.53 -14.20 9.39
CA TYR A 414 -22.47 -14.23 8.36
C TYR A 414 -23.02 -13.95 6.96
N PHE A 415 -22.42 -12.99 6.27
CA PHE A 415 -22.70 -12.69 4.86
C PHE A 415 -21.42 -12.91 4.07
N THR A 416 -21.39 -13.94 3.21
CA THR A 416 -20.11 -14.36 2.60
C THR A 416 -20.23 -14.64 1.10
N ASN A 417 -19.21 -14.28 0.33
CA ASN A 417 -19.15 -14.54 -1.12
C ASN A 417 -20.39 -14.06 -1.90
N LEU A 418 -20.93 -12.90 -1.52
CA LEU A 418 -22.07 -12.31 -2.21
C LEU A 418 -21.59 -11.41 -3.34
N VAL A 419 -22.20 -11.56 -4.52
CA VAL A 419 -22.02 -10.63 -5.64
C VAL A 419 -23.28 -9.80 -5.79
N ALA A 420 -23.16 -8.48 -5.86
CA ALA A 420 -24.28 -7.55 -5.88
C ALA A 420 -24.10 -6.54 -7.02
N ASP A 421 -25.10 -6.39 -7.88
CA ASP A 421 -25.06 -5.45 -9.02
C ASP A 421 -26.42 -4.88 -9.41
N ASN A 422 -26.42 -3.74 -10.12
CA ASN A 422 -27.63 -3.07 -10.60
C ASN A 422 -28.62 -2.71 -9.48
N PHE A 423 -28.11 -2.09 -8.41
CA PHE A 423 -28.90 -1.74 -7.24
C PHE A 423 -28.43 -0.46 -6.57
N ASN A 424 -29.30 0.18 -5.79
CA ASN A 424 -29.01 1.46 -5.18
C ASN A 424 -28.17 1.32 -3.90
N SER A 425 -28.50 0.33 -3.05
CA SER A 425 -27.77 0.08 -1.81
C SER A 425 -27.47 -1.41 -1.57
N PHE A 426 -26.33 -1.76 -0.96
CA PHE A 426 -25.99 -3.17 -0.76
C PHE A 426 -26.59 -3.73 0.53
N MET A 427 -26.23 -3.20 1.70
CA MET A 427 -26.67 -3.74 2.99
C MET A 427 -26.94 -2.65 4.02
N TRP A 428 -28.02 -2.80 4.80
CA TRP A 428 -28.25 -2.04 6.02
C TRP A 428 -28.45 -2.98 7.20
N LEU A 429 -27.57 -2.86 8.19
CA LEU A 429 -27.72 -3.47 9.51
C LEU A 429 -28.05 -2.37 10.51
N LYS A 430 -29.33 -2.22 10.88
CA LYS A 430 -29.75 -1.15 11.79
C LYS A 430 -29.23 -1.36 13.20
N GLN A 431 -29.20 -2.62 13.64
CA GLN A 431 -28.60 -3.03 14.91
C GLN A 431 -27.87 -4.35 14.76
N TYR A 432 -26.70 -4.51 15.39
CA TYR A 432 -25.91 -5.74 15.23
C TYR A 432 -24.98 -6.06 16.40
N ILE A 433 -24.69 -7.35 16.61
CA ILE A 433 -23.66 -7.82 17.54
C ILE A 433 -22.91 -9.01 16.91
N GLN A 434 -21.59 -8.92 16.75
CA GLN A 434 -20.78 -10.02 16.21
C GLN A 434 -21.28 -10.52 14.84
N VAL A 435 -21.17 -9.64 13.85
CA VAL A 435 -21.58 -9.94 12.46
C VAL A 435 -20.36 -9.86 11.56
N GLN A 436 -20.28 -10.77 10.60
CA GLN A 436 -19.21 -10.77 9.60
C GLN A 436 -19.75 -10.64 8.18
N ILE A 437 -19.11 -9.77 7.40
CA ILE A 437 -19.28 -9.62 5.96
C ILE A 437 -17.92 -9.93 5.33
N SER A 438 -17.81 -10.98 4.51
CA SER A 438 -16.52 -11.35 3.92
C SER A 438 -16.56 -11.86 2.48
N GLY A 439 -15.61 -11.44 1.65
CA GLY A 439 -15.49 -11.91 0.25
C GLY A 439 -16.63 -11.44 -0.66
N CYS A 440 -17.36 -10.39 -0.28
CA CYS A 440 -18.46 -9.85 -1.06
C CYS A 440 -18.00 -8.75 -2.02
N LYS A 441 -18.67 -8.66 -3.17
CA LYS A 441 -18.44 -7.64 -4.19
C LYS A 441 -19.76 -6.95 -4.51
N ALA A 442 -19.83 -5.64 -4.31
CA ALA A 442 -20.93 -4.82 -4.79
C ALA A 442 -20.38 -3.85 -5.84
N TYR A 443 -20.86 -3.95 -7.08
CA TYR A 443 -20.40 -3.09 -8.18
C TYR A 443 -21.57 -2.56 -8.99
N GLN A 444 -21.33 -1.51 -9.78
CA GLN A 444 -22.37 -0.87 -10.59
C GLN A 444 -23.58 -0.45 -9.73
N MET A 445 -23.35 0.02 -8.51
CA MET A 445 -24.44 0.45 -7.64
C MET A 445 -25.07 1.73 -8.20
N ALA A 446 -26.28 1.62 -8.73
CA ALA A 446 -26.97 2.69 -9.44
C ALA A 446 -27.11 3.95 -8.55
N ALA A 447 -27.03 5.12 -9.20
CA ALA A 447 -27.00 6.42 -8.55
C ALA A 447 -28.34 7.16 -8.70
N PRO A 448 -29.38 6.82 -7.90
CA PRO A 448 -30.64 7.53 -7.94
C PRO A 448 -30.47 8.95 -7.35
N PRO A 449 -31.40 9.88 -7.58
CA PRO A 449 -31.32 11.25 -7.03
C PRO A 449 -31.58 11.32 -5.50
N VAL A 450 -31.28 10.27 -4.74
CA VAL A 450 -31.52 10.14 -3.30
C VAL A 450 -30.29 9.51 -2.64
N ALA A 451 -30.08 9.77 -1.34
CA ALA A 451 -28.97 9.19 -0.60
C ALA A 451 -29.00 7.64 -0.60
N THR A 452 -27.91 7.04 -1.05
CA THR A 452 -27.71 5.57 -1.07
C THR A 452 -26.43 5.16 -0.37
N TYR A 453 -26.25 3.85 -0.18
CA TYR A 453 -25.10 3.34 0.55
C TYR A 453 -24.66 1.95 0.11
N GLY A 454 -23.35 1.69 0.13
CA GLY A 454 -22.85 0.31 0.04
C GLY A 454 -23.27 -0.46 1.29
N ILE A 455 -22.59 -0.22 2.39
CA ILE A 455 -22.91 -0.79 3.71
C ILE A 455 -23.28 0.34 4.66
N LYS A 456 -24.42 0.20 5.34
CA LYS A 456 -24.82 1.08 6.43
C LYS A 456 -24.88 0.31 7.73
N ALA A 457 -24.06 0.72 8.69
CA ALA A 457 -23.95 0.17 10.02
C ALA A 457 -24.59 1.14 11.02
N GLY A 458 -25.68 0.70 11.65
CA GLY A 458 -26.38 1.48 12.66
C GLY A 458 -27.40 2.48 12.11
N THR A 459 -27.93 3.27 13.04
CA THR A 459 -28.83 4.40 12.79
C THR A 459 -28.46 5.55 13.74
N LYS A 460 -28.77 6.80 13.39
CA LYS A 460 -28.56 7.90 14.32
C LYS A 460 -29.48 7.74 15.52
N ALA A 461 -28.92 7.56 16.70
CA ALA A 461 -29.67 7.19 17.89
C ALA A 461 -28.99 7.67 19.16
N ALA A 462 -29.77 7.79 20.23
CA ALA A 462 -29.26 8.14 21.56
C ALA A 462 -28.52 6.99 22.26
N THR A 463 -28.60 5.77 21.71
CA THR A 463 -28.00 4.55 22.25
C THR A 463 -27.11 3.90 21.22
N ASN A 464 -26.13 3.11 21.67
CA ASN A 464 -25.31 2.29 20.77
C ASN A 464 -26.19 1.32 19.98
N GLN A 465 -25.99 1.26 18.67
CA GLN A 465 -26.73 0.45 17.72
C GLN A 465 -25.96 -0.81 17.33
N GLY A 466 -24.65 -0.87 17.52
CA GLY A 466 -23.92 -2.07 17.13
C GLY A 466 -22.58 -2.26 17.79
N ALA A 467 -22.15 -3.53 17.84
CA ALA A 467 -20.86 -3.95 18.34
C ALA A 467 -20.26 -5.05 17.47
N ASN A 468 -18.97 -4.96 17.15
CA ASN A 468 -18.19 -6.04 16.51
C ASN A 468 -18.72 -6.44 15.12
N LEU A 469 -18.66 -5.52 14.16
CA LEU A 469 -18.87 -5.80 12.74
C LEU A 469 -17.53 -5.99 12.04
N TYR A 470 -17.32 -7.17 11.48
CA TYR A 470 -16.11 -7.53 10.73
C TYR A 470 -16.37 -7.43 9.23
N ILE A 471 -15.63 -6.58 8.53
CA ILE A 471 -15.74 -6.36 7.08
C ILE A 471 -14.40 -6.75 6.44
N ARG A 472 -14.36 -7.90 5.75
CA ARG A 472 -13.10 -8.47 5.25
C ARG A 472 -13.14 -8.76 3.76
N ASP A 473 -12.11 -8.36 3.02
CA ASP A 473 -11.97 -8.67 1.59
C ASP A 473 -13.21 -8.27 0.78
N ILE A 474 -13.67 -7.03 0.99
CA ILE A 474 -14.90 -6.50 0.39
C ILE A 474 -14.54 -5.48 -0.68
N ILE A 475 -15.22 -5.55 -1.83
CA ILE A 475 -15.16 -4.53 -2.88
C ILE A 475 -16.52 -3.82 -2.94
N LEU A 476 -16.53 -2.48 -2.80
CA LEU A 476 -17.69 -1.61 -2.95
C LEU A 476 -17.43 -0.55 -4.04
N ARG A 477 -18.01 -0.73 -5.23
CA ARG A 477 -17.91 0.21 -6.36
C ARG A 477 -19.25 0.91 -6.63
N GLY A 478 -19.25 2.23 -6.48
CA GLY A 478 -20.37 3.10 -6.88
C GLY A 478 -20.51 3.21 -8.40
N ASN A 479 -21.55 3.87 -8.89
CA ASN A 479 -21.81 4.04 -10.33
C ASN A 479 -22.39 5.43 -10.69
N GLY A 480 -21.73 6.50 -10.29
CA GLY A 480 -22.11 7.87 -10.68
C GLY A 480 -22.84 8.66 -9.59
N SER A 481 -23.12 9.94 -9.88
CA SER A 481 -23.59 10.93 -8.90
C SER A 481 -25.10 10.95 -8.86
N GLY A 482 -25.67 10.58 -7.73
CA GLY A 482 -27.10 10.75 -7.47
C GLY A 482 -27.40 12.20 -7.12
N SER A 483 -27.92 12.99 -8.07
CA SER A 483 -28.35 14.40 -7.87
C SER A 483 -27.26 15.41 -7.45
N ALA A 484 -27.23 16.55 -8.13
CA ALA A 484 -26.32 17.67 -7.87
C ALA A 484 -26.61 18.45 -6.55
N THR A 485 -27.61 18.06 -5.75
CA THR A 485 -28.02 18.79 -4.53
C THR A 485 -27.23 18.32 -3.29
N ALA A 486 -26.75 19.28 -2.48
CA ALA A 486 -25.74 19.08 -1.42
C ALA A 486 -26.17 18.20 -0.22
N THR A 487 -27.39 17.65 -0.20
CA THR A 487 -27.99 16.91 0.94
C THR A 487 -28.02 15.40 0.77
N ASP A 488 -27.87 14.86 -0.45
CA ASP A 488 -28.15 13.46 -0.77
C ASP A 488 -26.90 12.69 -1.22
N TRP A 489 -25.95 12.48 -0.30
CA TRP A 489 -24.65 11.89 -0.62
C TRP A 489 -24.76 10.36 -0.76
N THR A 490 -24.31 9.82 -1.89
CA THR A 490 -24.10 8.37 -2.03
C THR A 490 -22.80 7.97 -1.33
N THR A 491 -22.85 6.97 -0.43
CA THR A 491 -21.70 6.65 0.44
C THR A 491 -21.36 5.17 0.48
N GLY A 492 -20.11 4.79 0.25
CA GLY A 492 -19.69 3.38 0.32
C GLY A 492 -19.96 2.73 1.68
N LEU A 493 -19.36 3.25 2.75
CA LEU A 493 -19.56 2.79 4.12
C LEU A 493 -20.11 3.92 5.01
N VAL A 494 -21.26 3.69 5.65
CA VAL A 494 -21.88 4.63 6.58
C VAL A 494 -21.91 4.04 7.98
N MET A 495 -21.51 4.82 8.98
CA MET A 495 -21.40 4.40 10.38
C MET A 495 -22.12 5.41 11.28
N HIS A 496 -23.16 4.97 11.98
CA HIS A 496 -23.95 5.78 12.90
C HIS A 496 -24.11 5.07 14.24
N ASP A 497 -23.64 5.70 15.31
CA ASP A 497 -23.86 5.26 16.69
C ASP A 497 -23.53 3.79 16.93
N VAL A 498 -22.30 3.41 16.56
CA VAL A 498 -21.82 2.03 16.57
C VAL A 498 -20.44 1.94 17.20
N GLU A 499 -20.11 0.76 17.72
CA GLU A 499 -18.79 0.44 18.23
C GLU A 499 -18.23 -0.82 17.55
N GLY A 500 -16.90 -0.95 17.48
CA GLY A 500 -16.29 -2.21 17.04
C GLY A 500 -16.46 -2.49 15.55
N ILE A 501 -16.17 -1.54 14.66
CA ILE A 501 -16.07 -1.84 13.22
C ILE A 501 -14.62 -2.21 12.91
N PHE A 502 -14.41 -3.42 12.40
CA PHE A 502 -13.10 -3.96 12.07
C PHE A 502 -13.05 -4.25 10.57
N THR A 503 -12.18 -3.57 9.85
CA THR A 503 -12.00 -3.75 8.41
C THR A 503 -10.61 -4.28 8.09
N HIS A 504 -10.52 -5.22 7.14
CA HIS A 504 -9.26 -5.70 6.56
C HIS A 504 -9.46 -5.93 5.05
N GLY A 505 -8.68 -5.27 4.21
CA GLY A 505 -8.82 -5.42 2.75
C GLY A 505 -10.16 -4.89 2.22
N LEU A 506 -10.68 -3.81 2.81
CA LEU A 506 -11.88 -3.12 2.32
C LEU A 506 -11.49 -2.16 1.21
N ASP A 507 -12.05 -2.36 0.01
CA ASP A 507 -11.78 -1.55 -1.18
C ASP A 507 -13.06 -0.83 -1.64
N ILE A 508 -13.07 0.50 -1.48
CA ILE A 508 -14.22 1.36 -1.79
C ILE A 508 -13.81 2.40 -2.82
N ALA A 509 -14.56 2.51 -3.92
CA ALA A 509 -14.39 3.58 -4.90
C ALA A 509 -15.65 3.96 -5.68
N ASP A 510 -15.58 5.09 -6.37
CA ASP A 510 -16.59 5.66 -7.27
C ASP A 510 -17.90 6.06 -6.58
N TRP A 511 -17.85 6.38 -5.29
CA TRP A 511 -18.97 6.97 -4.54
C TRP A 511 -18.86 8.50 -4.50
N ASP A 512 -19.92 9.23 -4.15
CA ASP A 512 -19.76 10.66 -3.82
C ASP A 512 -18.76 10.81 -2.67
N MET A 513 -18.82 9.90 -1.70
CA MET A 513 -17.89 9.76 -0.58
C MET A 513 -17.69 8.28 -0.27
N ASN A 514 -16.46 7.83 -0.02
CA ASN A 514 -16.24 6.39 0.20
C ASN A 514 -16.66 5.97 1.61
N ALA A 515 -16.38 6.76 2.64
CA ALA A 515 -16.77 6.42 4.00
C ALA A 515 -17.20 7.63 4.85
N LEU A 516 -18.20 7.42 5.71
CA LEU A 516 -18.78 8.40 6.61
C LEU A 516 -18.97 7.84 8.01
N GLY A 517 -18.28 8.44 8.99
CA GLY A 517 -18.63 8.32 10.41
C GLY A 517 -19.43 9.54 10.87
N ASP A 518 -20.69 9.35 11.17
CA ASP A 518 -21.62 10.43 11.54
C ASP A 518 -22.50 10.03 12.74
N PRO A 519 -21.91 9.82 13.93
CA PRO A 519 -22.64 9.49 15.14
C PRO A 519 -23.43 10.69 15.68
N GLN A 520 -24.61 10.43 16.25
CA GLN A 520 -25.31 11.39 17.10
C GLN A 520 -24.78 11.35 18.55
N THR A 521 -24.46 10.16 19.04
CA THR A 521 -23.98 9.84 20.38
C THR A 521 -22.51 9.38 20.37
N ARG A 522 -22.16 8.28 19.69
CA ARG A 522 -20.79 7.74 19.74
C ARG A 522 -20.40 6.85 18.56
N LEU A 523 -19.20 7.03 18.03
CA LEU A 523 -18.50 6.07 17.16
C LEU A 523 -17.17 5.70 17.81
N ALA A 524 -16.96 4.44 18.18
CA ALA A 524 -15.74 4.06 18.89
C ALA A 524 -15.21 2.65 18.64
N ASN A 525 -13.97 2.39 19.08
CA ASN A 525 -13.31 1.08 18.98
C ASN A 525 -13.27 0.54 17.55
N CYS A 526 -12.96 1.40 16.59
CA CYS A 526 -12.96 1.01 15.17
C CYS A 526 -11.52 0.85 14.67
N PHE A 527 -11.29 -0.18 13.86
CA PHE A 527 -9.99 -0.50 13.30
C PHE A 527 -10.08 -0.69 11.79
N PHE A 528 -9.32 0.11 11.05
CA PHE A 528 -9.27 0.06 9.59
C PHE A 528 -7.86 -0.32 9.16
N ASP A 529 -7.67 -1.55 8.71
CA ASP A 529 -6.37 -2.06 8.31
C ASP A 529 -6.34 -2.41 6.83
N SER A 530 -5.29 -1.94 6.15
CA SER A 530 -5.03 -2.26 4.74
C SER A 530 -6.26 -2.00 3.85
N SER A 531 -6.97 -0.91 4.16
CA SER A 531 -8.20 -0.50 3.46
C SER A 531 -7.90 0.58 2.43
N PHE A 532 -8.61 0.53 1.31
CA PHE A 532 -8.47 1.43 0.18
C PHE A 532 -9.74 2.26 0.03
N PHE A 533 -9.62 3.55 0.28
CA PHE A 533 -10.64 4.55 0.00
C PHE A 533 -10.16 5.36 -1.20
N ASP A 534 -10.45 4.89 -2.41
CA ASP A 534 -9.93 5.45 -3.66
C ASP A 534 -11.05 6.05 -4.50
N VAL A 535 -10.75 7.01 -5.36
CA VAL A 535 -11.64 7.68 -6.31
C VAL A 535 -13.02 8.04 -5.73
N THR A 536 -13.21 9.31 -5.39
CA THR A 536 -14.56 9.84 -5.14
C THR A 536 -14.99 10.80 -6.23
N GLN A 537 -16.28 11.03 -6.34
CA GLN A 537 -16.83 11.92 -7.35
C GLN A 537 -16.84 13.39 -6.92
N ARG A 538 -17.17 13.67 -5.66
CA ARG A 538 -17.41 15.05 -5.15
C ARG A 538 -16.81 15.27 -3.77
N GLY A 539 -16.92 14.27 -2.91
CA GLY A 539 -16.62 14.31 -1.49
C GLY A 539 -15.24 13.78 -1.11
N PRO A 540 -14.95 13.69 0.20
CA PRO A 540 -13.69 13.12 0.65
C PRO A 540 -13.72 11.59 0.55
N ALA A 541 -12.55 10.96 0.50
CA ALA A 541 -12.44 9.52 0.62
C ALA A 541 -12.96 9.05 1.99
N PHE A 542 -12.66 9.76 3.07
CA PHE A 542 -13.22 9.45 4.38
C PHE A 542 -13.63 10.73 5.14
N ARG A 543 -14.82 10.73 5.75
CA ARG A 543 -15.30 11.83 6.59
C ARG A 543 -15.72 11.39 7.99
N PHE A 544 -15.31 12.16 9.00
CA PHE A 544 -16.01 12.27 10.26
C PHE A 544 -16.84 13.56 10.35
N GLN A 545 -18.06 13.43 10.84
CA GLN A 545 -18.97 14.53 11.16
C GLN A 545 -19.94 14.14 12.28
N GLY A 546 -20.97 14.95 12.52
CA GLY A 546 -22.01 14.66 13.53
C GLY A 546 -21.60 15.12 14.94
N THR A 547 -22.57 15.19 15.85
CA THR A 547 -22.39 15.73 17.21
C THR A 547 -21.81 14.74 18.21
N GLY A 548 -21.89 13.44 17.90
CA GLY A 548 -21.45 12.38 18.80
C GLY A 548 -19.94 12.34 18.97
N TYR A 549 -19.49 11.66 20.02
CA TYR A 549 -18.08 11.44 20.32
C TYR A 549 -17.45 10.44 19.33
N LYS A 550 -16.27 10.74 18.79
CA LYS A 550 -15.46 9.80 17.99
C LYS A 550 -14.22 9.46 18.79
N ALA A 551 -14.00 8.20 19.09
CA ALA A 551 -12.79 7.84 19.83
C ALA A 551 -12.30 6.42 19.64
N GLU A 552 -11.01 6.20 19.89
CA GLU A 552 -10.39 4.88 19.80
C GLU A 552 -10.58 4.32 18.38
N ILE A 553 -10.21 5.14 17.39
CA ILE A 553 -10.32 4.78 15.98
C ILE A 553 -8.93 4.78 15.37
N GLU A 554 -8.55 3.65 14.78
CA GLU A 554 -7.23 3.48 14.21
C GLU A 554 -7.32 3.13 12.73
N PHE A 555 -6.44 3.75 11.95
CA PHE A 555 -6.18 3.45 10.56
C PHE A 555 -4.73 2.98 10.44
N CYS A 556 -4.53 1.76 9.95
CA CYS A 556 -3.21 1.17 9.72
C CYS A 556 -3.04 0.85 8.24
N ALA A 557 -1.91 1.27 7.66
CA ALA A 557 -1.52 0.97 6.28
C ALA A 557 -2.60 1.25 5.21
N SER A 558 -3.53 2.16 5.50
CA SER A 558 -4.70 2.43 4.67
C SER A 558 -4.45 3.59 3.69
N TRP A 559 -5.17 3.57 2.57
CA TRP A 559 -5.01 4.52 1.48
C TRP A 559 -6.24 5.42 1.38
N PHE A 560 -5.99 6.72 1.28
CA PHE A 560 -6.98 7.77 1.08
C PHE A 560 -6.60 8.53 -0.20
N ALA A 561 -7.18 8.10 -1.31
CA ALA A 561 -6.66 8.37 -2.63
C ALA A 561 -7.69 8.97 -3.58
N SER A 562 -7.20 9.79 -4.51
CA SER A 562 -7.92 10.23 -5.70
C SER A 562 -9.29 10.86 -5.42
N ALA A 563 -9.47 11.47 -4.24
CA ALA A 563 -10.73 12.11 -3.90
C ALA A 563 -11.05 13.22 -4.92
N GLY A 564 -12.27 13.21 -5.45
CA GLY A 564 -12.76 14.15 -6.47
C GLY A 564 -12.23 13.92 -7.88
N LEU A 565 -11.56 12.79 -8.15
CA LEU A 565 -10.94 12.52 -9.46
C LEU A 565 -11.68 11.49 -10.32
N SER A 566 -12.93 11.15 -10.00
CA SER A 566 -13.76 10.30 -10.86
C SER A 566 -13.95 10.91 -12.25
N THR A 567 -13.74 10.11 -13.30
CA THR A 567 -13.87 10.54 -14.70
C THR A 567 -15.30 11.01 -15.01
N GLY A 568 -15.45 12.19 -15.62
CA GLY A 568 -16.73 12.71 -16.12
C GLY A 568 -17.64 13.39 -15.09
N SER A 569 -17.24 13.47 -13.82
CA SER A 569 -17.98 14.20 -12.78
C SER A 569 -17.44 15.63 -12.63
N PRO A 570 -18.28 16.68 -12.50
CA PRO A 570 -17.80 18.01 -12.20
C PRO A 570 -17.14 18.00 -10.83
N VAL A 571 -15.82 18.27 -10.77
CA VAL A 571 -15.10 18.50 -9.53
C VAL A 571 -15.80 19.67 -8.83
N LEU A 572 -16.58 19.38 -7.79
CA LEU A 572 -17.04 20.44 -6.92
C LEU A 572 -15.84 20.89 -6.10
N THR A 573 -15.23 21.96 -6.58
CA THR A 573 -14.17 22.71 -5.92
C THR A 573 -14.59 23.01 -4.48
N GLY A 574 -14.00 22.29 -3.53
CA GLY A 574 -14.22 22.46 -2.08
C GLY A 574 -14.83 21.21 -1.41
N GLY A 575 -13.99 20.22 -1.07
CA GLY A 575 -14.42 19.09 -0.23
C GLY A 575 -13.81 17.73 -0.53
N ALA A 576 -13.07 17.61 -1.63
CA ALA A 576 -12.45 16.39 -2.11
C ALA A 576 -11.13 16.06 -1.39
N TYR A 577 -11.23 15.80 -0.08
CA TYR A 577 -10.08 15.49 0.78
C TYR A 577 -9.81 13.98 0.84
N GLY A 578 -8.56 13.58 1.10
CA GLY A 578 -8.30 12.18 1.46
C GLY A 578 -9.04 11.81 2.76
N PHE A 579 -8.81 12.59 3.81
CA PHE A 579 -9.54 12.50 5.06
C PHE A 579 -10.08 13.87 5.50
N SER A 580 -11.29 13.89 6.04
CA SER A 580 -11.97 15.09 6.50
C SER A 580 -12.57 14.88 7.89
N ALA A 581 -12.27 15.76 8.84
CA ALA A 581 -13.00 15.85 10.11
C ALA A 581 -13.65 17.23 10.21
N ILE A 582 -14.97 17.27 10.36
CA ILE A 582 -15.74 18.51 10.41
C ILE A 582 -16.78 18.49 11.53
N GLY A 583 -17.25 19.68 11.91
CA GLY A 583 -18.40 19.86 12.80
C GLY A 583 -18.06 19.90 14.28
N THR A 584 -19.11 19.95 15.09
CA THR A 584 -19.06 20.03 16.55
C THR A 584 -19.11 18.62 17.12
N GLY A 585 -18.23 18.27 18.05
CA GLY A 585 -18.12 16.93 18.61
C GLY A 585 -16.70 16.67 19.09
N ASP A 586 -16.54 15.77 20.04
CA ASP A 586 -15.23 15.44 20.60
C ASP A 586 -14.56 14.32 19.77
N TYR A 587 -13.24 14.43 19.64
CA TYR A 587 -12.38 13.53 18.88
C TYR A 587 -11.23 13.13 19.81
N GLY A 588 -11.16 11.85 20.21
CA GLY A 588 -10.17 11.37 21.17
C GLY A 588 -9.45 10.10 20.71
N ARG A 589 -8.12 10.06 20.79
CA ARG A 589 -7.32 8.90 20.36
C ARG A 589 -7.67 8.39 18.95
N ILE A 590 -7.60 9.29 17.97
CA ILE A 590 -7.72 8.93 16.54
C ILE A 590 -6.32 8.73 15.95
N MET A 591 -5.99 7.52 15.50
CA MET A 591 -4.62 7.19 15.08
C MET A 591 -4.55 6.82 13.61
N PHE A 592 -3.53 7.33 12.91
CA PHE A 592 -3.18 6.99 11.55
C PHE A 592 -1.72 6.53 11.53
N THR A 593 -1.47 5.27 11.19
CA THR A 593 -0.13 4.68 11.18
C THR A 593 0.20 4.10 9.82
N GLY A 594 1.26 4.60 9.18
CA GLY A 594 1.71 4.10 7.88
C GLY A 594 0.73 4.35 6.72
N CYS A 595 -0.24 5.26 6.91
CA CYS A 595 -1.26 5.55 5.91
C CYS A 595 -0.71 6.36 4.73
N ARG A 596 -1.41 6.30 3.60
CA ARG A 596 -1.09 7.08 2.40
C ARG A 596 -2.25 8.00 2.03
N PHE A 597 -1.93 9.27 1.86
CA PHE A 597 -2.84 10.30 1.34
C PHE A 597 -2.28 10.75 -0.01
N LEU A 598 -2.96 10.37 -1.10
CA LEU A 598 -2.36 10.52 -2.44
C LEU A 598 -3.33 11.06 -3.48
N GLN A 599 -2.85 11.98 -4.32
CA GLN A 599 -3.57 12.50 -5.49
C GLN A 599 -5.00 12.98 -5.18
N ASN A 600 -5.27 13.45 -3.97
CA ASN A 600 -6.56 14.06 -3.69
C ASN A 600 -6.62 15.40 -4.43
N ALA A 601 -7.76 15.71 -5.07
CA ALA A 601 -7.94 16.98 -5.78
C ALA A 601 -7.73 18.18 -4.85
N SER A 602 -8.10 18.00 -3.58
CA SER A 602 -7.85 18.94 -2.48
C SER A 602 -6.86 18.38 -1.46
N ASN A 603 -6.87 18.88 -0.21
CA ASN A 603 -5.94 18.44 0.84
C ASN A 603 -5.96 16.91 1.03
N GLY A 604 -4.81 16.31 1.35
CA GLY A 604 -4.75 14.93 1.82
C GLY A 604 -5.51 14.75 3.15
N VAL A 605 -5.33 15.69 4.08
CA VAL A 605 -6.05 15.74 5.37
C VAL A 605 -6.58 17.14 5.62
N ASN A 606 -7.85 17.25 5.98
CA ASN A 606 -8.49 18.47 6.46
C ASN A 606 -9.20 18.25 7.80
N ILE A 607 -8.73 18.92 8.85
CA ILE A 607 -9.33 18.90 10.18
C ILE A 607 -9.87 20.29 10.50
N ALA A 608 -11.19 20.42 10.61
CA ALA A 608 -11.90 21.66 10.89
C ALA A 608 -12.92 21.45 12.02
N THR A 609 -12.39 21.27 13.23
CA THR A 609 -13.14 20.92 14.45
C THR A 609 -12.60 21.74 15.64
N SER A 610 -13.32 21.81 16.76
CA SER A 610 -12.77 22.52 17.94
C SER A 610 -11.56 21.81 18.54
N ASN A 611 -11.67 20.49 18.75
CA ASN A 611 -10.60 19.62 19.23
C ASN A 611 -10.44 18.43 18.30
N PHE A 612 -9.20 17.97 18.16
CA PHE A 612 -8.85 16.73 17.49
C PHE A 612 -7.63 16.12 18.18
N ASP A 613 -7.88 15.27 19.19
CA ASP A 613 -6.83 14.45 19.79
C ASP A 613 -6.59 13.23 18.89
N GLY A 614 -5.59 13.37 18.02
CA GLY A 614 -5.18 12.32 17.10
C GLY A 614 -3.71 12.36 16.77
N GLU A 615 -3.23 11.31 16.12
CA GLU A 615 -1.83 11.13 15.79
C GLU A 615 -1.68 10.57 14.37
N PHE A 616 -0.80 11.18 13.59
CA PHE A 616 -0.38 10.73 12.27
C PHE A 616 1.09 10.32 12.34
N VAL A 617 1.39 9.02 12.26
CA VAL A 617 2.75 8.46 12.36
C VAL A 617 3.10 7.72 11.08
N GLY A 618 4.29 7.93 10.53
CA GLY A 618 4.75 7.18 9.36
C GLY A 618 3.91 7.44 8.10
N CYS A 619 3.13 8.52 8.08
CA CYS A 619 2.16 8.78 7.03
C CYS A 619 2.82 9.45 5.83
N ASN A 620 2.32 9.12 4.64
CA ASN A 620 2.85 9.62 3.38
C ASN A 620 1.82 10.48 2.64
N PHE A 621 2.21 11.69 2.26
CA PHE A 621 1.37 12.67 1.57
C PHE A 621 1.98 13.00 0.20
N TYR A 622 1.37 12.51 -0.87
CA TYR A 622 1.89 12.65 -2.24
C TYR A 622 0.88 13.31 -3.17
N TYR A 623 1.30 14.34 -3.93
CA TYR A 623 0.49 14.90 -5.03
C TYR A 623 -0.93 15.37 -4.65
N ASN A 624 -1.18 15.72 -3.39
CA ASN A 624 -2.47 16.25 -2.97
C ASN A 624 -2.58 17.74 -3.33
N SER A 625 -3.81 18.24 -3.39
CA SER A 625 -4.14 19.64 -3.68
C SER A 625 -3.66 20.10 -5.04
N VAL A 626 -3.58 19.20 -6.02
CA VAL A 626 -3.27 19.54 -7.41
C VAL A 626 -4.59 19.42 -8.19
N PRO A 627 -5.21 20.51 -8.67
CA PRO A 627 -4.68 21.87 -8.87
C PRO A 627 -5.04 22.91 -7.79
N ASP A 628 -5.80 22.55 -6.74
CA ASP A 628 -6.36 23.49 -5.74
C ASP A 628 -5.33 24.41 -5.06
N GLY A 629 -4.06 24.01 -5.02
CA GLY A 629 -2.97 24.86 -4.53
C GLY A 629 -2.91 25.00 -3.01
N GLY A 630 -3.70 24.23 -2.26
CA GLY A 630 -3.74 24.21 -0.80
C GLY A 630 -2.70 23.29 -0.14
N PRO A 631 -2.50 23.35 1.19
CA PRO A 631 -1.60 22.44 1.91
C PRO A 631 -1.99 20.97 1.70
N ALA A 632 -1.08 20.02 1.91
CA ALA A 632 -1.45 18.60 1.91
C ALA A 632 -2.14 18.20 3.23
N PHE A 633 -1.72 18.82 4.33
CA PHE A 633 -2.27 18.61 5.66
C PHE A 633 -2.67 19.95 6.26
N ILE A 634 -3.93 20.08 6.67
CA ILE A 634 -4.43 21.26 7.37
C ILE A 634 -5.15 20.88 8.66
N SER A 635 -4.75 21.55 9.74
CA SER A 635 -5.42 21.51 11.04
C SER A 635 -5.88 22.91 11.43
N ASN A 636 -7.18 23.12 11.38
CA ASN A 636 -7.88 24.32 11.81
C ASN A 636 -8.62 24.06 13.13
N THR A 637 -7.90 23.63 14.17
CA THR A 637 -8.48 23.43 15.50
C THR A 637 -8.41 24.70 16.36
N THR A 638 -9.31 24.81 17.33
CA THR A 638 -9.32 25.92 18.32
C THR A 638 -8.81 25.49 19.70
N GLY A 639 -8.62 24.19 19.91
CA GLY A 639 -8.00 23.61 21.09
C GLY A 639 -6.95 22.57 20.72
N VAL A 640 -7.14 21.32 21.16
CA VAL A 640 -6.18 20.23 20.91
C VAL A 640 -6.10 19.97 19.42
N ALA A 641 -4.89 19.97 18.87
CA ALA A 641 -4.60 19.67 17.48
C ALA A 641 -3.87 18.32 17.36
N PRO A 642 -3.96 17.63 16.21
CA PRO A 642 -3.31 16.34 16.01
C PRO A 642 -1.79 16.44 16.06
N ASN A 643 -1.15 15.39 16.56
CA ASN A 643 0.28 15.19 16.42
C ASN A 643 0.62 14.67 15.02
N LEU A 644 1.75 15.10 14.47
CA LEU A 644 2.26 14.68 13.18
C LEU A 644 3.73 14.25 13.33
N ARG A 645 4.02 12.98 13.11
CA ARG A 645 5.34 12.37 13.35
C ARG A 645 5.77 11.47 12.21
N ASP A 646 7.08 11.35 11.99
CA ASP A 646 7.69 10.41 11.04
C ASP A 646 7.05 10.43 9.64
N SER A 647 6.55 11.60 9.22
CA SER A 647 5.67 11.72 8.06
C SER A 647 6.36 12.46 6.91
N ARG A 648 6.00 12.08 5.69
CA ARG A 648 6.64 12.57 4.46
C ARG A 648 5.65 13.29 3.55
N PHE A 649 6.05 14.45 3.04
CA PHE A 649 5.27 15.33 2.18
C PHE A 649 6.02 15.62 0.89
N VAL A 650 5.55 15.08 -0.23
CA VAL A 650 6.23 15.19 -1.52
C VAL A 650 5.29 15.62 -2.63
N ALA A 651 5.73 16.56 -3.45
CA ALA A 651 5.06 17.03 -4.67
C ALA A 651 3.58 17.44 -4.51
N ASN A 652 3.20 17.97 -3.35
CA ASN A 652 1.83 18.48 -3.11
C ASN A 652 1.67 19.91 -3.66
N GLY A 653 0.46 20.29 -4.09
CA GLY A 653 0.17 21.55 -4.81
C GLY A 653 0.27 22.84 -3.99
N GLY A 654 0.50 22.76 -2.68
CA GLY A 654 0.46 23.88 -1.74
C GLY A 654 1.68 24.78 -1.70
N GLY A 655 2.05 25.44 -2.81
CA GLY A 655 3.29 26.21 -3.02
C GLY A 655 3.77 27.19 -1.93
N THR A 656 2.99 27.43 -0.87
CA THR A 656 3.39 28.20 0.32
C THR A 656 3.66 27.36 1.58
N SER A 657 3.00 26.20 1.79
CA SER A 657 3.31 25.25 2.88
C SER A 657 2.56 23.91 2.75
N PRO A 658 3.23 22.73 2.67
CA PRO A 658 2.54 21.44 2.61
C PRO A 658 1.86 21.02 3.91
N VAL A 659 2.26 21.58 5.06
CA VAL A 659 1.64 21.37 6.38
C VAL A 659 1.22 22.71 6.95
N SER A 660 -0.02 22.81 7.42
CA SER A 660 -0.55 24.03 8.02
C SER A 660 -1.31 23.73 9.32
N TYR A 661 -0.93 24.42 10.39
CA TYR A 661 -1.67 24.48 11.66
C TYR A 661 -2.14 25.91 11.91
N SER A 662 -3.41 26.09 12.25
CA SER A 662 -3.98 27.41 12.55
C SER A 662 -3.38 28.04 13.81
N ALA A 663 -3.46 29.36 13.92
CA ALA A 663 -2.97 30.11 15.09
C ALA A 663 -3.66 29.72 16.41
N SER A 664 -4.89 29.20 16.34
CA SER A 664 -5.64 28.72 17.51
C SER A 664 -5.33 27.28 17.89
N SER A 665 -4.55 26.55 17.09
CA SER A 665 -4.14 25.18 17.39
C SER A 665 -3.16 25.15 18.57
N ALA A 666 -3.36 24.23 19.51
CA ALA A 666 -2.51 24.10 20.70
C ALA A 666 -2.18 22.63 21.04
N GLY A 667 -1.08 22.44 21.77
CA GLY A 667 -0.77 21.16 22.43
C GLY A 667 -0.24 20.05 21.52
N TYR A 668 0.01 20.35 20.24
CA TYR A 668 0.44 19.37 19.24
C TYR A 668 1.96 19.21 19.17
N VAL A 669 2.40 18.05 18.70
CA VAL A 669 3.79 17.72 18.42
C VAL A 669 3.97 17.53 16.92
N VAL A 670 5.00 18.17 16.36
CA VAL A 670 5.45 17.94 14.98
C VAL A 670 6.89 17.43 15.05
N SER A 671 7.17 16.20 14.63
CA SER A 671 8.55 15.71 14.63
C SER A 671 8.87 14.82 13.44
N ASP A 672 10.16 14.76 13.08
CA ASP A 672 10.66 13.80 12.09
C ASP A 672 9.95 13.94 10.72
N ILE A 673 9.74 15.20 10.31
CA ILE A 673 9.01 15.52 9.08
C ILE A 673 9.97 15.76 7.94
N THR A 674 9.72 15.10 6.81
CA THR A 674 10.36 15.43 5.53
C THR A 674 9.35 16.10 4.61
N ALA A 675 9.62 17.32 4.14
CA ALA A 675 8.71 18.06 3.28
C ALA A 675 9.43 18.84 2.15
N ASP A 676 8.87 18.78 0.93
CA ASP A 676 9.40 19.53 -0.22
C ASP A 676 9.17 21.05 -0.15
N GLY A 677 8.28 21.50 0.75
CA GLY A 677 7.89 22.91 0.95
C GLY A 677 7.98 23.33 2.42
N PRO A 678 7.93 24.64 2.71
CA PRO A 678 8.10 25.12 4.08
C PRO A 678 6.91 24.82 4.99
N LEU A 679 7.13 24.51 6.27
CA LEU A 679 6.00 24.27 7.20
C LEU A 679 5.34 25.57 7.69
N GLY A 680 4.00 25.61 7.64
CA GLY A 680 3.14 26.70 8.13
C GLY A 680 2.60 26.43 9.54
N LEU A 681 3.47 26.46 10.55
CA LEU A 681 3.09 26.20 11.95
C LEU A 681 2.74 27.51 12.67
N LEU A 682 1.48 27.95 12.58
CA LEU A 682 1.06 29.24 13.15
C LEU A 682 0.54 29.14 14.60
N GLY A 683 0.20 27.94 15.08
CA GLY A 683 -0.27 27.71 16.45
C GLY A 683 0.84 27.58 17.49
N THR A 684 0.50 27.12 18.69
CA THR A 684 1.46 26.91 19.80
C THR A 684 1.81 25.41 19.91
N PRO A 685 2.86 24.93 19.23
CA PRO A 685 3.28 23.53 19.35
C PRO A 685 3.82 23.26 20.75
N LYS A 686 3.56 22.06 21.25
CA LYS A 686 4.20 21.53 22.46
C LYS A 686 5.67 21.18 22.21
N ARG A 687 5.99 20.68 21.01
CA ARG A 687 7.34 20.25 20.60
C ARG A 687 7.45 20.21 19.06
N CYS A 688 8.61 20.60 18.52
CA CYS A 688 8.86 20.71 17.09
C CYS A 688 10.32 20.32 16.73
N ASP A 689 10.56 19.07 16.33
CA ASP A 689 11.91 18.49 16.28
C ASP A 689 12.22 17.79 14.95
N ASN A 690 13.50 17.73 14.56
CA ASN A 690 13.99 16.97 13.39
C ASN A 690 13.20 17.21 12.09
N ILE A 691 13.00 18.49 11.74
CA ILE A 691 12.26 18.89 10.54
C ILE A 691 13.24 19.10 9.38
N VAL A 692 13.07 18.32 8.31
CA VAL A 692 13.76 18.45 7.03
C VAL A 692 12.77 19.03 6.02
N ALA A 693 12.69 20.35 5.96
CA ALA A 693 11.83 21.08 5.03
C ALA A 693 12.63 22.15 4.27
N SER A 694 12.17 22.53 3.07
CA SER A 694 12.89 23.45 2.15
C SER A 694 12.92 24.93 2.60
N ASN A 695 12.64 25.21 3.87
CA ASN A 695 12.59 26.56 4.42
C ASN A 695 13.98 27.21 4.46
N SER A 696 13.99 28.53 4.25
CA SER A 696 15.13 29.35 4.66
C SER A 696 15.28 29.30 6.18
N LYS A 697 16.45 28.91 6.68
CA LYS A 697 16.84 29.06 8.10
C LYS A 697 17.25 30.50 8.46
N VAL A 698 16.99 31.47 7.57
CA VAL A 698 17.42 32.87 7.71
C VAL A 698 16.29 33.74 8.25
N ILE A 699 16.54 34.46 9.34
CA ILE A 699 15.62 35.40 10.00
C ILE A 699 16.24 36.80 9.97
N ALA A 700 15.52 37.81 9.50
CA ALA A 700 16.01 39.19 9.53
C ALA A 700 16.04 39.73 10.97
N SER A 701 17.10 40.45 11.31
CA SER A 701 17.28 41.12 12.59
C SER A 701 16.18 42.17 12.80
N ALA A 702 15.62 42.21 14.00
CA ALA A 702 14.65 43.20 14.46
C ALA A 702 14.79 43.40 15.97
N ALA A 703 14.18 44.45 16.54
CA ALA A 703 14.21 44.70 17.98
C ALA A 703 13.71 43.47 18.78
N THR A 704 12.63 42.86 18.32
CA THR A 704 12.19 41.53 18.76
C THR A 704 12.19 40.61 17.56
N ILE A 705 12.96 39.52 17.58
CA ILE A 705 12.90 38.50 16.53
C ILE A 705 12.04 37.32 16.97
N THR A 706 11.20 36.84 16.06
CA THR A 706 10.43 35.61 16.24
C THR A 706 11.22 34.45 15.69
N LEU A 707 11.70 33.58 16.57
CA LEU A 707 12.39 32.38 16.13
C LEU A 707 11.39 31.39 15.55
N LEU A 708 11.78 30.71 14.47
CA LEU A 708 11.01 29.59 13.94
C LEU A 708 10.79 28.58 15.06
N PRO A 709 9.61 27.94 15.21
CA PRO A 709 9.35 26.97 16.29
C PRO A 709 10.25 25.73 16.25
N TRP A 710 10.94 25.51 15.13
CA TRP A 710 11.78 24.37 14.82
C TRP A 710 13.18 24.86 14.42
N GLY A 711 14.15 23.94 14.44
CA GLY A 711 15.53 24.19 14.05
C GLY A 711 16.39 24.68 15.22
N ASP A 712 17.47 23.94 15.46
CA ASP A 712 18.42 24.21 16.55
C ASP A 712 19.59 25.11 16.09
N PHE A 713 19.66 25.39 14.79
CA PHE A 713 20.65 26.26 14.17
C PHE A 713 19.98 27.17 13.14
N LEU A 714 19.95 28.48 13.43
CA LEU A 714 19.29 29.50 12.62
C LEU A 714 20.30 30.57 12.21
N THR A 715 20.09 31.19 11.07
CA THR A 715 20.91 32.29 10.55
C THR A 715 20.17 33.61 10.74
N ILE A 716 20.84 34.63 11.24
CA ILE A 716 20.30 35.98 11.42
C ILE A 716 20.92 36.91 10.37
N SER A 717 20.09 37.56 9.57
CA SER A 717 20.52 38.55 8.56
C SER A 717 20.23 39.98 9.03
N GLY A 718 20.88 40.99 8.46
CA GLY A 718 20.66 42.40 8.83
C GLY A 718 21.51 42.88 10.01
N THR A 719 21.33 44.15 10.39
CA THR A 719 22.20 44.88 11.34
C THR A 719 21.43 45.51 12.50
N THR A 720 20.12 45.26 12.61
CA THR A 720 19.28 45.86 13.64
C THR A 720 19.60 45.27 15.01
N THR A 721 19.71 46.13 16.02
CA THR A 721 19.88 45.71 17.42
C THR A 721 18.72 44.82 17.86
N ILE A 722 19.04 43.69 18.51
CA ILE A 722 18.06 42.74 19.03
C ILE A 722 17.97 42.92 20.55
N SER A 723 16.78 43.26 21.05
CA SER A 723 16.52 43.39 22.50
C SER A 723 15.64 42.27 23.06
N ALA A 724 15.00 41.47 22.20
CA ALA A 724 14.22 40.32 22.64
C ALA A 724 14.12 39.20 21.58
N LEU A 725 13.89 37.98 22.04
CA LEU A 725 13.45 36.82 21.26
C LEU A 725 12.03 36.44 21.71
N SER A 726 11.16 36.06 20.78
CA SER A 726 9.81 35.57 21.10
C SER A 726 9.85 34.38 22.05
N ALA A 727 8.76 34.14 22.79
CA ALA A 727 8.63 32.94 23.60
C ALA A 727 8.77 31.67 22.75
N SER A 728 9.27 30.60 23.35
CA SER A 728 9.37 29.28 22.71
C SER A 728 9.05 28.18 23.72
N THR A 729 9.35 26.92 23.39
CA THR A 729 9.15 25.77 24.28
C THR A 729 10.23 25.75 25.34
N GLU A 730 9.87 25.43 26.58
CA GLU A 730 10.80 25.23 27.69
C GLU A 730 11.91 24.24 27.29
N ASP A 731 13.13 24.49 27.78
CA ASP A 731 14.35 23.74 27.49
C ASP A 731 14.84 23.79 26.04
N ARG A 732 14.26 24.62 25.18
CA ARG A 732 14.75 24.78 23.81
C ARG A 732 16.14 25.42 23.81
N VAL A 733 17.09 24.75 23.16
CA VAL A 733 18.42 25.29 22.85
C VAL A 733 18.49 25.69 21.38
N VAL A 734 18.95 26.89 21.09
CA VAL A 734 19.10 27.38 19.71
C VAL A 734 20.45 28.07 19.53
N SER A 735 21.12 27.75 18.43
CA SER A 735 22.33 28.43 17.96
C SER A 735 21.96 29.41 16.85
N LEU A 736 22.36 30.67 17.00
CA LEU A 736 22.14 31.74 16.04
C LEU A 736 23.48 32.13 15.38
N LEU A 737 23.57 32.00 14.06
CA LEU A 737 24.68 32.48 13.22
C LEU A 737 24.36 33.87 12.68
N PHE A 738 25.18 34.87 12.98
CA PHE A 738 24.93 36.24 12.52
C PHE A 738 25.68 36.54 11.21
N GLN A 739 24.98 36.94 10.16
CA GLN A 739 25.60 37.26 8.86
C GLN A 739 26.28 38.63 8.85
N SER A 740 25.88 39.53 9.74
CA SER A 740 26.42 40.88 9.86
C SER A 740 26.63 41.24 11.32
N ALA A 741 27.45 42.27 11.57
CA ALA A 741 27.63 42.78 12.93
C ALA A 741 26.36 43.48 13.44
N LEU A 742 25.95 43.17 14.66
CA LEU A 742 24.83 43.82 15.36
C LEU A 742 25.02 43.74 16.88
N THR A 743 24.19 44.46 17.63
CA THR A 743 24.19 44.41 19.10
C THR A 743 22.99 43.63 19.63
N LEU A 744 23.21 42.75 20.60
CA LEU A 744 22.18 42.19 21.46
C LEU A 744 22.17 42.94 22.79
N THR A 745 20.99 43.44 23.16
CA THR A 745 20.80 44.20 24.40
C THR A 745 20.44 43.24 25.54
N HIS A 746 21.18 43.33 26.65
CA HIS A 746 20.83 42.59 27.85
C HIS A 746 19.55 43.15 28.48
N GLY A 747 18.63 42.28 28.88
CA GLY A 747 17.41 42.65 29.59
C GLY A 747 16.72 41.45 30.23
N ALA A 748 15.45 41.63 30.60
CA ALA A 748 14.64 40.58 31.22
C ALA A 748 14.44 39.39 30.27
N ASN A 749 14.18 39.64 28.99
CA ASN A 749 14.02 38.59 27.99
C ASN A 749 15.36 37.99 27.53
N LEU A 750 16.37 38.81 27.21
CA LEU A 750 17.71 38.36 26.80
C LEU A 750 18.71 38.45 27.95
N VAL A 751 18.94 37.33 28.64
CA VAL A 751 19.89 37.22 29.76
C VAL A 751 21.26 36.84 29.23
N LEU A 752 22.09 37.85 28.94
CA LEU A 752 23.44 37.69 28.41
C LEU A 752 24.46 37.51 29.53
N LYS A 753 25.55 36.77 29.25
CA LYS A 753 26.64 36.57 30.21
C LYS A 753 27.25 37.90 30.63
N GLY A 754 27.45 38.06 31.94
CA GLY A 754 28.00 39.27 32.55
C GLY A 754 27.02 40.43 32.70
N ALA A 755 25.73 40.25 32.39
CA ALA A 755 24.69 41.28 32.47
C ALA A 755 25.02 42.55 31.65
N VAL A 756 25.70 42.37 30.51
CA VAL A 756 26.11 43.44 29.59
C VAL A 756 25.64 43.17 28.17
N ASN A 757 25.42 44.22 27.39
CA ASN A 757 25.14 44.13 25.96
C ASN A 757 26.30 43.40 25.24
N ALA A 758 25.99 42.65 24.19
CA ALA A 758 26.98 41.93 23.39
C ALA A 758 26.93 42.40 21.95
N THR A 759 28.07 42.78 21.38
CA THR A 759 28.21 43.05 19.93
C THR A 759 28.78 41.82 19.26
N VAL A 760 28.05 41.26 18.30
CA VAL A 760 28.49 40.12 17.49
C VAL A 760 29.15 40.60 16.21
N ALA A 761 30.18 39.91 15.74
CA ALA A 761 30.78 40.11 14.42
C ALA A 761 30.05 39.29 13.34
N SER A 762 30.28 39.61 12.07
CA SER A 762 29.83 38.75 10.95
C SER A 762 30.47 37.37 11.08
N GLY A 763 29.66 36.31 10.94
CA GLY A 763 30.08 34.93 11.16
C GLY A 763 30.02 34.46 12.62
N GLY A 764 29.76 35.36 13.57
CA GLY A 764 29.67 35.04 14.99
C GLY A 764 28.50 34.11 15.30
N ILE A 765 28.65 33.25 16.32
CA ILE A 765 27.62 32.30 16.75
C ILE A 765 27.33 32.48 18.24
N MET A 766 26.05 32.58 18.60
CA MET A 766 25.61 32.57 20.00
C MET A 766 24.57 31.47 20.22
N THR A 767 24.68 30.77 21.35
CA THR A 767 23.71 29.73 21.75
C THR A 767 22.88 30.21 22.94
N PHE A 768 21.56 30.03 22.85
CA PHE A 768 20.60 30.41 23.89
C PHE A 768 19.79 29.21 24.34
N LEU A 769 19.45 29.17 25.63
CA LEU A 769 18.50 28.24 26.25
C LEU A 769 17.26 29.03 26.69
N TYR A 770 16.08 28.53 26.35
CA TYR A 770 14.82 29.08 26.86
C TYR A 770 14.43 28.40 28.17
N ASN A 771 14.41 29.15 29.28
CA ASN A 771 14.17 28.61 30.63
C ASN A 771 12.68 28.58 31.05
N GLY A 772 11.76 28.72 30.10
CA GLY A 772 10.35 29.01 30.42
C GLY A 772 10.13 30.45 30.93
N SER A 773 8.88 30.90 30.99
CA SER A 773 8.50 32.24 31.51
C SER A 773 9.02 33.46 30.72
N GLY A 774 9.30 33.32 29.42
CA GLY A 774 9.63 34.45 28.54
C GLY A 774 11.11 34.87 28.51
N ASN A 775 12.01 34.10 29.13
CA ASN A 775 13.43 34.44 29.25
C ASN A 775 14.33 33.47 28.47
N TRP A 776 15.25 34.04 27.68
CA TRP A 776 16.31 33.36 26.95
C TRP A 776 17.66 33.65 27.59
N ARG A 777 18.35 32.59 28.04
CA ARG A 777 19.65 32.67 28.70
C ARG A 777 20.75 32.26 27.75
N GLU A 778 21.79 33.08 27.66
CA GLU A 778 22.96 32.75 26.87
C GLU A 778 23.73 31.55 27.48
N VAL A 779 23.98 30.52 26.66
CA VAL A 779 24.75 29.33 27.00
C VAL A 779 26.20 29.48 26.55
N SER A 780 26.44 29.98 25.34
CA SER A 780 27.76 30.18 24.76
C SER A 780 27.77 31.31 23.74
N ARG A 781 28.95 31.89 23.51
CA ARG A 781 29.23 32.83 22.43
C ARG A 781 30.60 32.52 21.84
N ASN A 782 30.73 32.61 20.51
CA ASN A 782 31.98 32.51 19.79
C ASN A 782 32.06 33.72 18.83
N PHE A 783 33.12 34.51 18.97
CA PHE A 783 33.33 35.75 18.21
C PHE A 783 34.32 35.54 17.08
#